data_AF-A0A848CDC9-F1
#
_entry.id   AF-A0A848CDC9-F1
#
_cell.length_a   1.000
_cell.length_b   1.000
_cell.length_c   1.000
_cell.angle_alpha   90.00
_cell.angle_beta   90.00
_cell.angle_gamma   90.00
#
_symmetry.space_group_name_H-M   'P 1'
#
loop_
_entity.id
_entity.type
_entity.pdbx_description
1 polymer ?
#
loop_
_entity_poly.entity_id
_entity_poly.type
_entity_poly.pdbx_seq_one_letter_code
_entity_poly.pdbx_strand_id
1 'polypeptide(L)'
;MPSRIQAAPTIQQQLASRGITEKTGVFGQHKVQLGTGSPIRLDKIKGNSVPYQGFRTATKIARGHEGLEKSSSNTLNILAAPGTLDARKLLAALKTNGNFMERLDKLGQLTEAQKGNSLWSFAPAVEKLSNTELAAVYQNFTSAEMDLLQTALRHEGLNNPKANDARHAASQLFDLQALVLKEMSNRVSNGMLDDLSAKEPENAAKYENMRPASLSRQYAQKDVLPTAHTHDITAANLHTLANVAAESATRRENTATAETQKLSSRGISATPKEMGDLLRESPLTINLPARRLLRDNSFILNPDQPMPNAFHIQQQGTINKGASYMPRRNETEKLLFPELKGHDVIADERPVYGALNTQRAQKGPAQRDYGHCVIVLKPEVARRATFIAEDTFYSPAISITPERKEEFYKLLDGSGLPIETVVALKDPESAEHRAMETYLDGGLNVKDVTATFFKDPPTETGISGTVNKDLFAAVALQAFGDKAATRSKVASYDNLESLLPNLNDLNGAMLAQGAEKRARGEDPSVRLSMNYIEAQIHGPIIPSRDIQEIRVDLGEAPAGERMQLIARMDTFSHSTGVKVTYITDELNEWETSQSLGTFELTDQNEEERIDNTFESGVRYFTDHVRQEVNDAIEEGLNHNIQNHIRSALNNMDLTHLFPQEGEILRRSALTLIAKAIPRQVQTYMATPSNENTSPEKIAADIIERAAQPVLRKKADLLNKLNNLPMTSEQRAAFSHWIRSSDITDPEELQLTFDNAQIQAAALQTIAKADPPLSAEETFRTLAKAAQLTDERTDTYAKGKDYSAEQKFAAKNRASFMAYSLIKNGIPPLSQEQMRGLYDRLHSPEMLSMIRQLRGIVTNEAIMAEVNDYGLLNTLSTMSIFHLQNAEKEVGEKEVDIEFNANLALVPEKNRALFREVAPQTMATFDKAYPAYSPFPAAAVPGSMPTTHTARRDFLVRHINEYLSHEKGFDRGSSTHGRGHITRAFIFASVMCSILEEQGIPVDRNAVLCGITGYDVGRQGPGVDKWEKDSAQTTVKLMKSDFGQNTMGQDYEQEVIGTITKHSTTVEGMVLKAADGLDIGRTKTFDLNRMPFLRGKEGEDVPDEVKKLREGLAKEADLLQRFTDPMCQHREELNKLIMDITTTAPESPLYEQLIEQKEALLKKIAELYEASWPKETAQVSEDTGADGQAAAKDAVQSANMADNALFATGMDANQLEAYMNANGFVENIEKIIQTHSDEFPILSKYYR
;
A
#
# COMPACT_ATOMS: atom_id res chain seq x y z
N MET A 1 10.25 -30.32 -30.80
CA MET A 1 9.99 -29.12 -29.96
C MET A 1 10.72 -27.93 -30.60
N PRO A 2 10.05 -26.81 -30.92
CA PRO A 2 10.76 -25.59 -31.33
C PRO A 2 11.71 -25.14 -30.21
N SER A 3 12.91 -24.68 -30.56
CA SER A 3 13.90 -24.20 -29.58
C SER A 3 13.36 -22.96 -28.85
N ARG A 4 13.17 -23.05 -27.53
CA ARG A 4 12.77 -21.92 -26.69
C ARG A 4 13.88 -20.86 -26.68
N ILE A 5 13.53 -19.60 -26.91
CA ILE A 5 14.51 -18.51 -26.90
C ILE A 5 14.90 -18.16 -25.46
N GLN A 6 16.14 -17.74 -25.23
CA GLN A 6 16.60 -17.28 -23.92
C GLN A 6 15.96 -15.92 -23.60
N ALA A 7 15.27 -15.83 -22.46
CA ALA A 7 14.62 -14.61 -22.01
C ALA A 7 15.63 -13.52 -21.64
N ALA A 8 15.30 -12.26 -21.93
CA ALA A 8 16.01 -11.10 -21.40
C ALA A 8 15.65 -10.92 -19.91
N PRO A 9 16.59 -11.10 -18.96
CA PRO A 9 16.25 -11.22 -17.53
C PRO A 9 15.51 -10.01 -16.96
N THR A 10 15.94 -8.79 -17.32
CA THR A 10 15.34 -7.54 -16.84
C THR A 10 13.90 -7.36 -17.29
N ILE A 11 13.61 -7.68 -18.56
CA ILE A 11 12.26 -7.59 -19.13
C ILE A 11 11.36 -8.70 -18.59
N GLN A 12 11.92 -9.91 -18.42
CA GLN A 12 11.16 -11.01 -17.84
C GLN A 12 10.75 -10.72 -16.39
N GLN A 13 11.60 -10.05 -15.62
CA GLN A 13 11.28 -9.64 -14.25
C GLN A 13 10.14 -8.60 -14.22
N GLN A 14 10.18 -7.60 -15.11
CA GLN A 14 9.12 -6.59 -15.26
C GLN A 14 7.78 -7.20 -15.73
N LEU A 15 7.84 -8.23 -16.58
CA LEU A 15 6.65 -8.96 -17.03
C LEU A 15 6.08 -9.83 -15.92
N ALA A 16 6.95 -10.51 -15.15
CA ALA A 16 6.54 -11.38 -14.06
C ALA A 16 5.78 -10.62 -12.95
N SER A 17 6.15 -9.37 -12.65
CA SER A 17 5.43 -8.55 -11.67
C SER A 17 3.99 -8.20 -12.08
N ARG A 18 3.64 -8.40 -13.35
CA ARG A 18 2.28 -8.22 -13.92
C ARG A 18 1.58 -9.55 -14.21
N GLY A 19 2.13 -10.67 -13.73
CA GLY A 19 1.61 -12.01 -14.00
C GLY A 19 1.96 -12.58 -15.37
N ILE A 20 2.81 -11.91 -16.15
CA ILE A 20 3.26 -12.40 -17.46
C ILE A 20 4.50 -13.26 -17.24
N THR A 21 4.24 -14.55 -17.05
CA THR A 21 5.29 -15.54 -16.83
C THR A 21 5.84 -16.06 -18.16
N GLU A 22 6.90 -16.82 -18.03
CA GLU A 22 7.50 -17.64 -19.08
C GLU A 22 6.51 -18.55 -19.82
N LYS A 23 5.36 -18.87 -19.20
CA LYS A 23 4.28 -19.68 -19.79
C LYS A 23 3.42 -18.88 -20.76
N THR A 24 3.20 -17.59 -20.50
CA THR A 24 2.59 -16.67 -21.47
C THR A 24 3.49 -16.48 -22.68
N GLY A 25 4.80 -16.38 -22.42
CA GLY A 25 5.82 -16.31 -23.46
C GLY A 25 7.09 -15.64 -22.98
N VAL A 26 8.02 -15.46 -23.90
CA VAL A 26 9.34 -14.88 -23.62
C VAL A 26 9.74 -13.89 -24.71
N PHE A 27 10.51 -12.88 -24.32
CA PHE A 27 11.21 -11.98 -25.24
C PHE A 27 12.72 -12.06 -24.99
N GLY A 28 13.50 -12.18 -26.07
CA GLY A 28 14.95 -12.17 -26.01
C GLY A 28 15.59 -12.37 -27.38
N GLN A 29 16.84 -11.91 -27.53
CA GLN A 29 17.61 -12.01 -28.78
C GLN A 29 16.83 -11.48 -30.02
N HIS A 30 16.18 -10.31 -29.89
CA HIS A 30 15.34 -9.67 -30.94
C HIS A 30 14.13 -10.50 -31.37
N LYS A 31 13.72 -11.49 -30.57
CA LYS A 31 12.58 -12.37 -30.86
C LYS A 31 11.58 -12.33 -29.72
N VAL A 32 10.30 -12.44 -30.07
CA VAL A 32 9.22 -12.74 -29.14
C VAL A 32 8.67 -14.13 -29.45
N GLN A 33 8.32 -14.88 -28.41
CA GLN A 33 7.69 -16.19 -28.50
C GLN A 33 6.51 -16.23 -27.54
N LEU A 34 5.29 -16.37 -28.05
CA LEU A 34 4.09 -16.59 -27.22
C LEU A 34 3.91 -18.08 -26.97
N GLY A 35 3.72 -18.47 -25.71
CA GLY A 35 3.59 -19.86 -25.26
C GLY A 35 4.64 -20.78 -25.88
N THR A 36 4.18 -21.86 -26.52
CA THR A 36 5.01 -22.84 -27.24
C THR A 36 5.14 -22.54 -28.74
N GLY A 37 4.64 -21.39 -29.19
CA GLY A 37 4.65 -20.97 -30.59
C GLY A 37 6.06 -20.80 -31.17
N SER A 38 6.16 -20.65 -32.49
CA SER A 38 7.46 -20.41 -33.14
C SER A 38 7.93 -18.96 -32.91
N PRO A 39 9.20 -18.72 -32.49
CA PRO A 39 9.73 -17.38 -32.28
C PRO A 39 9.57 -16.45 -33.50
N ILE A 40 9.27 -15.19 -33.24
CA ILE A 40 9.05 -14.14 -34.25
C ILE A 40 10.14 -13.09 -34.10
N ARG A 41 10.88 -12.82 -35.18
CA ARG A 41 11.89 -11.74 -35.22
C ARG A 41 11.21 -10.39 -35.32
N LEU A 42 11.50 -9.49 -34.39
CA LEU A 42 10.90 -8.16 -34.32
C LEU A 42 11.68 -7.10 -35.13
N ASP A 43 12.98 -7.31 -35.34
CA ASP A 43 13.83 -6.46 -36.17
C ASP A 43 13.69 -6.73 -37.68
N LYS A 44 12.97 -7.79 -38.07
CA LYS A 44 12.74 -8.17 -39.48
C LYS A 44 11.39 -8.86 -39.66
N ILE A 45 10.32 -8.08 -39.55
CA ILE A 45 8.95 -8.60 -39.65
C ILE A 45 8.61 -8.88 -41.12
N LYS A 46 8.11 -10.09 -41.40
CA LYS A 46 7.67 -10.46 -42.75
C LYS A 46 6.21 -10.05 -42.96
N GLY A 47 5.97 -9.18 -43.92
CA GLY A 47 4.61 -8.86 -44.38
C GLY A 47 4.00 -9.98 -45.24
N ASN A 48 2.68 -9.91 -45.44
CA ASN A 48 1.96 -10.76 -46.38
C ASN A 48 2.35 -10.43 -47.82
N SER A 49 2.14 -11.40 -48.73
CA SER A 49 2.36 -11.16 -50.16
C SER A 49 1.47 -10.04 -50.67
N VAL A 50 2.09 -9.02 -51.26
CA VAL A 50 1.38 -7.86 -51.80
C VAL A 50 1.21 -8.03 -53.31
N PRO A 51 -0.02 -7.98 -53.85
CA PRO A 51 -0.27 -8.10 -55.29
C PRO A 51 0.49 -7.08 -56.14
N TYR A 52 0.71 -7.43 -57.41
CA TYR A 52 1.30 -6.54 -58.39
C TYR A 52 0.48 -5.24 -58.53
N GLN A 53 1.15 -4.09 -58.50
CA GLN A 53 0.51 -2.76 -58.44
C GLN A 53 -0.02 -2.24 -59.80
N GLY A 54 0.29 -2.92 -60.91
CA GLY A 54 -0.05 -2.43 -62.26
C GLY A 54 0.97 -1.42 -62.80
N PHE A 55 0.88 -1.12 -64.10
CA PHE A 55 1.79 -0.19 -64.78
C PHE A 55 1.33 1.27 -64.69
N ARG A 56 0.01 1.54 -64.75
CA ARG A 56 -0.56 2.91 -64.75
C ARG A 56 -0.69 3.47 -63.33
N THR A 57 -0.42 4.76 -63.14
CA THR A 57 -0.53 5.46 -61.83
C THR A 57 -1.91 5.32 -61.20
N ALA A 58 -2.99 5.50 -61.98
CA ALA A 58 -4.36 5.33 -61.48
C ALA A 58 -4.63 3.92 -60.92
N THR A 59 -4.11 2.88 -61.58
CA THR A 59 -4.22 1.49 -61.11
C THR A 59 -3.42 1.26 -59.83
N LYS A 60 -2.22 1.87 -59.71
CA LYS A 60 -1.40 1.78 -58.50
C LYS A 60 -2.08 2.44 -57.30
N ILE A 61 -2.69 3.61 -57.50
CA ILE A 61 -3.45 4.32 -56.45
C ILE A 61 -4.66 3.48 -56.01
N ALA A 62 -5.48 3.01 -56.97
CA ALA A 62 -6.67 2.22 -56.67
C ALA A 62 -6.34 0.93 -55.89
N ARG A 63 -5.34 0.16 -56.35
CA ARG A 63 -4.88 -1.06 -55.67
C ARG A 63 -4.20 -0.76 -54.33
N GLY A 64 -3.60 0.42 -54.18
CA GLY A 64 -3.03 0.89 -52.92
C GLY A 64 -4.11 1.08 -51.85
N HIS A 65 -5.20 1.77 -52.18
CA HIS A 65 -6.34 1.95 -51.28
C HIS A 65 -7.08 0.63 -50.98
N GLU A 66 -7.35 -0.20 -51.99
CA GLU A 66 -7.99 -1.51 -51.81
C GLU A 66 -7.14 -2.42 -50.90
N GLY A 67 -5.83 -2.44 -51.13
CA GLY A 67 -4.88 -3.19 -50.32
C GLY A 67 -4.82 -2.72 -48.87
N LEU A 68 -4.87 -1.40 -48.66
CA LEU A 68 -4.90 -0.81 -47.33
C LEU A 68 -6.18 -1.22 -46.57
N GLU A 69 -7.36 -1.05 -47.18
CA GLU A 69 -8.65 -1.45 -46.59
C GLU A 69 -8.68 -2.94 -46.22
N LYS A 70 -8.20 -3.80 -47.12
CA LYS A 70 -8.12 -5.24 -46.88
C LYS A 70 -7.15 -5.58 -45.75
N SER A 71 -6.02 -4.89 -45.68
CA SER A 71 -5.04 -5.11 -44.61
C SER A 71 -5.54 -4.65 -43.25
N SER A 72 -6.24 -3.52 -43.17
CA SER A 72 -6.87 -3.02 -41.93
C SER A 72 -7.95 -3.98 -41.43
N SER A 73 -8.82 -4.45 -42.33
CA SER A 73 -9.86 -5.43 -42.01
C SER A 73 -9.25 -6.75 -41.55
N ASN A 74 -8.19 -7.22 -42.22
CA ASN A 74 -7.49 -8.44 -41.83
C ASN A 74 -6.84 -8.33 -40.43
N THR A 75 -6.26 -7.17 -40.08
CA THR A 75 -5.73 -6.90 -38.74
C THR A 75 -6.82 -7.06 -37.68
N LEU A 76 -8.00 -6.45 -37.89
CA LEU A 76 -9.12 -6.55 -36.95
C LEU A 76 -9.70 -7.96 -36.87
N ASN A 77 -9.80 -8.68 -37.99
CA ASN A 77 -10.25 -10.08 -38.00
C ASN A 77 -9.33 -10.99 -37.18
N ILE A 78 -8.00 -10.75 -37.23
CA ILE A 78 -7.03 -11.49 -36.40
C ILE A 78 -7.24 -11.18 -34.91
N LEU A 79 -7.56 -9.94 -34.56
CA LEU A 79 -7.84 -9.53 -33.18
C LEU A 79 -9.23 -9.97 -32.69
N ALA A 80 -10.21 -10.11 -33.58
CA ALA A 80 -11.54 -10.61 -33.22
C ALA A 80 -11.56 -12.14 -33.07
N ALA A 81 -10.63 -12.86 -33.72
CA ALA A 81 -10.59 -14.31 -33.71
C ALA A 81 -10.47 -14.90 -32.28
N PRO A 82 -11.19 -16.00 -31.97
CA PRO A 82 -11.11 -16.65 -30.68
C PRO A 82 -9.79 -17.43 -30.51
N GLY A 83 -9.41 -17.68 -29.25
CA GLY A 83 -8.23 -18.46 -28.89
C GLY A 83 -6.96 -17.61 -28.67
N THR A 84 -5.80 -18.25 -28.69
CA THR A 84 -4.51 -17.57 -28.45
C THR A 84 -4.17 -16.60 -29.57
N LEU A 85 -3.68 -15.42 -29.21
CA LEU A 85 -3.23 -14.38 -30.14
C LEU A 85 -2.21 -14.90 -31.17
N ASP A 86 -2.56 -14.90 -32.46
CA ASP A 86 -1.63 -15.18 -33.55
C ASP A 86 -0.78 -13.93 -33.86
N ALA A 87 0.19 -13.66 -32.99
CA ALA A 87 1.08 -12.52 -33.11
C ALA A 87 1.84 -12.48 -34.45
N ARG A 88 2.10 -13.65 -35.07
CA ARG A 88 2.78 -13.72 -36.37
C ARG A 88 1.90 -13.16 -37.47
N LYS A 89 0.64 -13.59 -37.56
CA LYS A 89 -0.31 -13.06 -38.55
C LYS A 89 -0.60 -11.59 -38.28
N LEU A 90 -0.75 -11.19 -37.02
CA LEU A 90 -0.99 -9.80 -36.65
C LEU A 90 0.14 -8.89 -37.13
N LEU A 91 1.38 -9.20 -36.78
CA LEU A 91 2.55 -8.41 -37.21
C LEU A 91 2.73 -8.42 -38.73
N ALA A 92 2.41 -9.52 -39.41
CA ALA A 92 2.43 -9.59 -40.86
C ALA A 92 1.36 -8.68 -41.50
N ALA A 93 0.15 -8.62 -40.93
CA ALA A 93 -0.92 -7.74 -41.38
C ALA A 93 -0.56 -6.25 -41.18
N LEU A 94 -0.03 -5.88 -40.02
CA LEU A 94 0.45 -4.53 -39.72
C LEU A 94 1.58 -4.10 -40.68
N LYS A 95 2.59 -4.96 -40.89
CA LYS A 95 3.65 -4.68 -41.87
C LYS A 95 3.11 -4.50 -43.28
N THR A 96 2.10 -5.27 -43.66
CA THR A 96 1.45 -5.16 -44.98
C THR A 96 0.72 -3.84 -45.12
N ASN A 97 0.00 -3.42 -44.08
CA ASN A 97 -0.68 -2.12 -44.03
C ASN A 97 0.33 -0.97 -44.20
N GLY A 98 1.43 -0.97 -43.42
CA GLY A 98 2.52 0.01 -43.56
C GLY A 98 3.13 0.06 -44.96
N ASN A 99 3.32 -1.10 -45.62
CA ASN A 99 3.82 -1.16 -47.00
C ASN A 99 2.85 -0.48 -48.00
N PHE A 100 1.53 -0.58 -47.78
CA PHE A 100 0.54 0.11 -48.63
C PHE A 100 0.53 1.61 -48.36
N MET A 101 0.68 2.05 -47.11
CA MET A 101 0.85 3.47 -46.76
C MET A 101 2.09 4.05 -47.46
N GLU A 102 3.24 3.37 -47.40
CA GLU A 102 4.48 3.82 -48.07
C GLU A 102 4.31 3.91 -49.60
N ARG A 103 3.57 2.97 -50.21
CA ARG A 103 3.25 3.04 -51.65
C ARG A 103 2.42 4.26 -52.00
N LEU A 104 1.41 4.58 -51.18
CA LEU A 104 0.55 5.76 -51.39
C LEU A 104 1.32 7.06 -51.16
N ASP A 105 2.20 7.11 -50.16
CA ASP A 105 3.07 8.25 -49.89
C ASP A 105 3.99 8.55 -51.08
N LYS A 106 4.65 7.52 -51.63
CA LYS A 106 5.48 7.64 -52.85
C LYS A 106 4.72 8.13 -54.09
N LEU A 107 3.40 8.00 -54.08
CA LEU A 107 2.51 8.48 -55.14
C LEU A 107 1.88 9.86 -54.81
N GLY A 108 2.31 10.51 -53.72
CA GLY A 108 1.81 11.80 -53.27
C GLY A 108 0.35 11.77 -52.81
N GLN A 109 -0.16 10.62 -52.35
CA GLN A 109 -1.57 10.43 -51.98
C GLN A 109 -1.84 10.61 -50.48
N LEU A 110 -0.81 10.83 -49.65
CA LEU A 110 -0.97 11.04 -48.21
C LEU A 110 -0.71 12.49 -47.82
N THR A 111 -1.58 13.06 -46.98
CA THR A 111 -1.37 14.37 -46.33
C THR A 111 -0.33 14.29 -45.22
N GLU A 112 0.25 15.41 -44.79
CA GLU A 112 1.19 15.42 -43.64
C GLU A 112 0.57 14.83 -42.36
N ALA A 113 -0.71 15.09 -42.11
CA ALA A 113 -1.44 14.48 -41.00
C ALA A 113 -1.54 12.94 -41.12
N GLN A 114 -1.77 12.42 -42.34
CA GLN A 114 -1.83 10.98 -42.62
C GLN A 114 -0.46 10.28 -42.57
N LYS A 115 0.63 11.03 -42.76
CA LYS A 115 2.00 10.53 -42.58
C LYS A 115 2.38 10.41 -41.11
N GLY A 116 1.81 11.27 -40.25
CA GLY A 116 2.12 11.34 -38.83
C GLY A 116 1.56 10.20 -37.97
N ASN A 117 0.43 9.59 -38.34
CA ASN A 117 -0.15 8.44 -37.62
C ASN A 117 -0.99 7.54 -38.54
N SER A 118 -1.37 6.37 -38.03
CA SER A 118 -2.10 5.34 -38.78
C SER A 118 -3.62 5.30 -38.51
N LEU A 119 -4.14 6.19 -37.65
CA LEU A 119 -5.54 6.20 -37.20
C LEU A 119 -6.53 6.19 -38.38
N TRP A 120 -6.28 7.04 -39.37
CA TRP A 120 -7.12 7.17 -40.56
C TRP A 120 -7.25 5.88 -41.38
N SER A 121 -6.24 5.00 -41.33
CA SER A 121 -6.22 3.75 -42.10
C SER A 121 -7.08 2.65 -41.46
N PHE A 122 -7.30 2.72 -40.15
CA PHE A 122 -8.06 1.74 -39.38
C PHE A 122 -9.48 2.21 -39.04
N ALA A 123 -9.72 3.52 -38.92
CA ALA A 123 -11.02 4.07 -38.51
C ALA A 123 -12.22 3.47 -39.28
N PRO A 124 -12.23 3.37 -40.63
CA PRO A 124 -13.33 2.74 -41.36
C PRO A 124 -13.54 1.26 -41.06
N ALA A 125 -12.46 0.54 -40.75
CA ALA A 125 -12.53 -0.89 -40.47
C ALA A 125 -13.04 -1.15 -39.04
N VAL A 126 -12.67 -0.29 -38.09
CA VAL A 126 -13.14 -0.35 -36.68
C VAL A 126 -14.65 -0.08 -36.61
N GLU A 127 -15.15 0.93 -37.31
CA GLU A 127 -16.59 1.26 -37.34
C GLU A 127 -17.46 0.16 -37.97
N LYS A 128 -16.90 -0.64 -38.89
CA LYS A 128 -17.62 -1.74 -39.55
C LYS A 128 -17.82 -2.96 -38.64
N LEU A 129 -17.05 -3.09 -37.56
CA LEU A 129 -17.17 -4.21 -36.62
C LEU A 129 -18.57 -4.24 -35.99
N SER A 130 -19.10 -5.44 -35.78
CA SER A 130 -20.21 -5.67 -34.84
C SER A 130 -19.77 -5.32 -33.40
N ASN A 131 -20.70 -5.10 -32.49
CA ASN A 131 -20.42 -4.93 -31.07
C ASN A 131 -19.72 -6.17 -30.51
N THR A 132 -20.12 -7.37 -30.94
CA THR A 132 -19.44 -8.62 -30.55
C THR A 132 -17.98 -8.63 -30.97
N GLU A 133 -17.69 -8.30 -32.24
CA GLU A 133 -16.32 -8.23 -32.74
C GLU A 133 -15.51 -7.12 -32.05
N LEU A 134 -16.11 -5.95 -31.84
CA LEU A 134 -15.47 -4.83 -31.16
C LEU A 134 -15.08 -5.20 -29.72
N ALA A 135 -15.97 -5.87 -28.98
CA ALA A 135 -15.69 -6.39 -27.64
C ALA A 135 -14.55 -7.42 -27.66
N ALA A 136 -14.53 -8.31 -28.66
CA ALA A 136 -13.47 -9.32 -28.81
C ALA A 136 -12.10 -8.67 -29.12
N VAL A 137 -12.07 -7.68 -30.01
CA VAL A 137 -10.84 -6.92 -30.29
C VAL A 137 -10.34 -6.21 -29.03
N TYR A 138 -11.24 -5.57 -28.27
CA TYR A 138 -10.88 -4.90 -27.02
C TYR A 138 -10.34 -5.88 -25.97
N GLN A 139 -10.99 -7.02 -25.76
CA GLN A 139 -10.51 -8.07 -24.84
C GLN A 139 -9.11 -8.57 -25.23
N ASN A 140 -8.80 -8.68 -26.53
CA ASN A 140 -7.45 -9.03 -26.97
C ASN A 140 -6.41 -7.99 -26.52
N PHE A 141 -6.76 -6.69 -26.53
CA PHE A 141 -5.89 -5.63 -26.04
C PHE A 141 -5.63 -5.67 -24.53
N THR A 142 -6.49 -6.34 -23.74
CA THR A 142 -6.31 -6.51 -22.29
C THR A 142 -5.69 -7.86 -21.91
N SER A 143 -5.41 -8.73 -22.88
CA SER A 143 -4.79 -10.05 -22.67
C SER A 143 -3.29 -9.98 -22.30
N ALA A 144 -2.81 -11.00 -21.60
CA ALA A 144 -1.40 -11.13 -21.21
C ALA A 144 -0.47 -11.27 -22.42
N GLU A 145 -0.93 -11.97 -23.47
CA GLU A 145 -0.22 -12.15 -24.72
C GLU A 145 -0.01 -10.83 -25.48
N MET A 146 -1.01 -9.94 -25.48
CA MET A 146 -0.87 -8.62 -26.10
C MET A 146 0.07 -7.71 -25.32
N ASP A 147 -0.01 -7.72 -23.98
CA ASP A 147 0.91 -6.93 -23.15
C ASP A 147 2.37 -7.38 -23.33
N LEU A 148 2.62 -8.70 -23.37
CA LEU A 148 3.92 -9.26 -23.75
C LEU A 148 4.38 -8.75 -25.13
N LEU A 149 3.51 -8.82 -26.14
CA LEU A 149 3.83 -8.40 -27.50
C LEU A 149 4.15 -6.90 -27.58
N GLN A 150 3.31 -6.04 -27.00
CA GLN A 150 3.52 -4.59 -27.00
C GLN A 150 4.76 -4.20 -26.19
N THR A 151 5.02 -4.86 -25.06
CA THR A 151 6.24 -4.66 -24.26
C THR A 151 7.48 -5.03 -25.09
N ALA A 152 7.47 -6.19 -25.75
CA ALA A 152 8.57 -6.66 -26.59
C ALA A 152 8.83 -5.72 -27.78
N LEU A 153 7.78 -5.24 -28.47
CA LEU A 153 7.90 -4.30 -29.60
C LEU A 153 8.47 -2.95 -29.16
N ARG A 154 7.98 -2.39 -28.05
CA ARG A 154 8.46 -1.12 -27.50
C ARG A 154 9.93 -1.23 -27.09
N HIS A 155 10.28 -2.29 -26.36
CA HIS A 155 11.65 -2.52 -25.93
C HIS A 155 12.60 -2.71 -27.12
N GLU A 156 12.23 -3.52 -28.10
CA GLU A 156 13.03 -3.72 -29.31
C GLU A 156 13.18 -2.41 -30.10
N GLY A 157 12.10 -1.63 -30.25
CA GLY A 157 12.11 -0.37 -30.98
C GLY A 157 13.00 0.70 -30.37
N LEU A 158 13.10 0.75 -29.03
CA LEU A 158 13.95 1.68 -28.28
C LEU A 158 15.43 1.28 -28.32
N ASN A 159 15.71 -0.02 -28.20
CA ASN A 159 17.08 -0.50 -27.97
C ASN A 159 17.79 -1.02 -29.24
N ASN A 160 17.07 -1.28 -30.33
CA ASN A 160 17.65 -1.69 -31.60
C ASN A 160 17.44 -0.62 -32.70
N PRO A 161 18.51 0.09 -33.11
CA PRO A 161 18.44 1.06 -34.20
C PRO A 161 17.92 0.49 -35.53
N LYS A 162 18.06 -0.82 -35.75
CA LYS A 162 17.61 -1.51 -36.98
C LYS A 162 16.14 -1.96 -36.91
N ALA A 163 15.46 -1.84 -35.77
CA ALA A 163 14.10 -2.34 -35.57
C ALA A 163 13.01 -1.33 -35.99
N ASN A 164 13.11 -0.80 -37.23
CA ASN A 164 12.07 0.07 -37.79
C ASN A 164 10.70 -0.62 -37.85
N ASP A 165 10.70 -1.92 -38.16
CA ASP A 165 9.47 -2.73 -38.22
C ASP A 165 8.78 -2.81 -36.85
N ALA A 166 9.55 -3.00 -35.76
CA ALA A 166 9.01 -3.05 -34.41
C ALA A 166 8.42 -1.71 -33.97
N ARG A 167 9.13 -0.59 -34.24
CA ARG A 167 8.62 0.77 -33.95
C ARG A 167 7.32 1.05 -34.68
N HIS A 168 7.25 0.69 -35.97
CA HIS A 168 6.04 0.89 -36.76
C HIS A 168 4.87 0.05 -36.23
N ALA A 169 5.09 -1.23 -35.96
CA ALA A 169 4.05 -2.11 -35.41
C ALA A 169 3.56 -1.65 -34.02
N ALA A 170 4.47 -1.19 -33.14
CA ALA A 170 4.11 -0.63 -31.84
C ALA A 170 3.22 0.61 -31.99
N SER A 171 3.58 1.54 -32.89
CA SER A 171 2.79 2.74 -33.17
C SER A 171 1.40 2.40 -33.70
N GLN A 172 1.30 1.46 -34.65
CA GLN A 172 0.01 1.06 -35.22
C GLN A 172 -0.89 0.37 -34.19
N LEU A 173 -0.33 -0.46 -33.31
CA LEU A 173 -1.11 -1.09 -32.23
C LEU A 173 -1.61 -0.07 -31.22
N PHE A 174 -0.80 0.95 -30.88
CA PHE A 174 -1.21 2.03 -30.00
C PHE A 174 -2.35 2.86 -30.61
N ASP A 175 -2.20 3.27 -31.87
CA ASP A 175 -3.24 3.99 -32.62
C ASP A 175 -4.54 3.18 -32.69
N LEU A 176 -4.43 1.88 -33.01
CA LEU A 176 -5.59 0.99 -33.12
C LEU A 176 -6.30 0.80 -31.77
N GLN A 177 -5.55 0.63 -30.68
CA GLN A 177 -6.11 0.53 -29.34
C GLN A 177 -6.91 1.79 -28.96
N ALA A 178 -6.38 2.97 -29.30
CA ALA A 178 -7.07 4.24 -29.07
C ALA A 178 -8.37 4.35 -29.89
N LEU A 179 -8.37 3.91 -31.16
CA LEU A 179 -9.59 3.88 -31.98
C LEU A 179 -10.63 2.92 -31.43
N VAL A 180 -10.23 1.72 -30.99
CA VAL A 180 -11.17 0.74 -30.41
C VAL A 180 -11.81 1.30 -29.15
N LEU A 181 -11.02 1.90 -28.25
CA LEU A 181 -11.54 2.57 -27.05
C LEU A 181 -12.52 3.69 -27.40
N LYS A 182 -12.17 4.53 -28.39
CA LYS A 182 -13.02 5.64 -28.81
C LYS A 182 -14.32 5.15 -29.45
N GLU A 183 -14.27 4.12 -30.28
CA GLU A 183 -15.46 3.54 -30.91
C GLU A 183 -16.39 2.91 -29.88
N MET A 184 -15.85 2.15 -28.91
CA MET A 184 -16.66 1.63 -27.82
C MET A 184 -17.36 2.75 -27.06
N SER A 185 -16.64 3.82 -26.71
CA SER A 185 -17.22 4.99 -26.04
C SER A 185 -18.30 5.68 -26.88
N ASN A 186 -18.10 5.77 -28.21
CA ASN A 186 -19.11 6.31 -29.12
C ASN A 186 -20.38 5.46 -29.11
N ARG A 187 -20.26 4.12 -29.17
CA ARG A 187 -21.41 3.20 -29.18
C ARG A 187 -22.18 3.19 -27.86
N VAL A 188 -21.47 3.23 -26.73
CA VAL A 188 -22.10 3.33 -25.41
C VAL A 188 -22.84 4.66 -25.25
N SER A 189 -22.20 5.78 -25.62
CA SER A 189 -22.84 7.10 -25.62
C SER A 189 -24.07 7.14 -26.52
N ASN A 190 -23.98 6.56 -27.72
CA ASN A 190 -25.10 6.49 -28.65
C ASN A 190 -26.27 5.68 -28.09
N GLY A 191 -26.02 4.54 -27.45
CA GLY A 191 -27.06 3.75 -26.78
C GLY A 191 -27.74 4.51 -25.64
N MET A 192 -26.97 5.22 -24.81
CA MET A 192 -27.55 6.09 -23.76
C MET A 192 -28.42 7.22 -24.33
N LEU A 193 -28.01 7.82 -25.45
CA LEU A 193 -28.81 8.83 -26.15
C LEU A 193 -30.07 8.23 -26.78
N ASP A 194 -30.02 6.99 -27.26
CA ASP A 194 -31.20 6.26 -27.75
C ASP A 194 -32.22 6.04 -26.63
N ASP A 195 -31.76 5.61 -25.45
CA ASP A 195 -32.63 5.43 -24.28
C ASP A 195 -33.26 6.75 -23.81
N LEU A 196 -32.49 7.84 -23.79
CA LEU A 196 -33.00 9.17 -23.44
C LEU A 196 -34.02 9.67 -24.48
N SER A 197 -33.75 9.46 -25.77
CA SER A 197 -34.65 9.81 -26.86
C SER A 197 -35.97 9.03 -26.80
N ALA A 198 -35.92 7.75 -26.39
CA ALA A 198 -37.11 6.93 -26.20
C ALA A 198 -37.96 7.40 -25.00
N LYS A 199 -37.32 7.84 -23.91
CA LYS A 199 -37.99 8.35 -22.70
C LYS A 199 -38.53 9.77 -22.85
N GLU A 200 -37.83 10.62 -23.58
CA GLU A 200 -38.17 12.03 -23.81
C GLU A 200 -38.24 12.33 -25.34
N PRO A 201 -39.25 11.81 -26.07
CA PRO A 201 -39.33 11.97 -27.53
C PRO A 201 -39.34 13.41 -28.01
N GLU A 202 -39.84 14.35 -27.19
CA GLU A 202 -39.83 15.78 -27.45
C GLU A 202 -38.42 16.38 -27.54
N ASN A 203 -37.43 15.74 -26.91
CA ASN A 203 -36.02 16.16 -26.90
C ASN A 203 -35.16 15.40 -27.92
N ALA A 204 -35.73 14.53 -28.77
CA ALA A 204 -34.98 13.69 -29.71
C ALA A 204 -33.98 14.47 -30.59
N ALA A 205 -34.36 15.64 -31.12
CA ALA A 205 -33.46 16.47 -31.93
C ALA A 205 -32.26 17.01 -31.14
N LYS A 206 -32.41 17.26 -29.84
CA LYS A 206 -31.32 17.69 -28.95
C LYS A 206 -30.33 16.54 -28.74
N TYR A 207 -30.82 15.32 -28.51
CA TYR A 207 -29.96 14.15 -28.33
C TYR A 207 -29.21 13.78 -29.61
N GLU A 208 -29.85 13.93 -30.77
CA GLU A 208 -29.18 13.72 -32.06
C GLU A 208 -28.00 14.68 -32.26
N ASN A 209 -28.15 15.95 -31.86
CA ASN A 209 -27.06 16.94 -31.90
C ASN A 209 -25.93 16.66 -30.90
N MET A 210 -26.16 15.84 -29.88
CA MET A 210 -25.14 15.44 -28.89
C MET A 210 -24.33 14.22 -29.33
N ARG A 211 -24.72 13.56 -30.43
CA ARG A 211 -24.02 12.35 -30.89
C ARG A 211 -22.57 12.66 -31.26
N PRO A 212 -21.62 11.82 -30.83
CA PRO A 212 -20.24 11.96 -31.26
C PRO A 212 -20.10 11.76 -32.77
N ALA A 213 -19.19 12.51 -33.40
CA ALA A 213 -18.86 12.31 -34.80
C ALA A 213 -18.24 10.92 -35.04
N SER A 214 -18.52 10.32 -36.19
CA SER A 214 -17.89 9.07 -36.63
C SER A 214 -16.36 9.23 -36.73
N LEU A 215 -15.62 8.22 -36.32
CA LEU A 215 -14.16 8.12 -36.46
C LEU A 215 -13.71 8.29 -37.91
N SER A 216 -14.43 7.74 -38.89
CA SER A 216 -14.05 7.89 -40.30
C SER A 216 -14.14 9.33 -40.77
N ARG A 217 -15.16 10.08 -40.34
CA ARG A 217 -15.25 11.52 -40.63
C ARG A 217 -14.13 12.29 -39.93
N GLN A 218 -13.86 11.96 -38.66
CA GLN A 218 -12.85 12.64 -37.85
C GLN A 218 -11.42 12.41 -38.33
N TYR A 219 -11.05 11.17 -38.67
CA TYR A 219 -9.68 10.77 -38.96
C TYR A 219 -9.42 10.47 -40.44
N ALA A 220 -10.41 9.93 -41.17
CA ALA A 220 -10.26 9.53 -42.58
C ALA A 220 -10.92 10.49 -43.58
N GLN A 221 -11.63 11.53 -43.10
CA GLN A 221 -12.44 12.44 -43.92
C GLN A 221 -13.39 11.70 -44.87
N LYS A 222 -13.95 10.58 -44.40
CA LYS A 222 -14.87 9.74 -45.15
C LYS A 222 -16.12 9.49 -44.33
N ASP A 223 -17.27 9.54 -45.00
CA ASP A 223 -18.50 9.04 -44.43
C ASP A 223 -18.59 7.54 -44.71
N VAL A 224 -18.64 6.76 -43.64
CA VAL A 224 -18.89 5.32 -43.69
C VAL A 224 -20.33 5.11 -43.22
N LEU A 225 -21.12 4.43 -44.05
CA LEU A 225 -22.47 4.06 -43.65
C LEU A 225 -22.39 3.00 -42.54
N PRO A 226 -23.15 3.16 -41.44
CA PRO A 226 -23.24 2.15 -40.40
C PRO A 226 -23.65 0.80 -41.00
N THR A 227 -22.95 -0.28 -40.63
CA THR A 227 -23.35 -1.63 -41.01
C THR A 227 -24.33 -2.15 -39.96
N ALA A 228 -25.56 -2.49 -40.37
CA ALA A 228 -26.54 -3.08 -39.47
C ALA A 228 -26.18 -4.55 -39.22
N HIS A 229 -26.01 -4.92 -37.94
CA HIS A 229 -25.73 -6.28 -37.51
C HIS A 229 -26.95 -6.86 -36.80
N THR A 230 -27.72 -7.71 -37.48
CA THR A 230 -28.89 -8.37 -36.91
C THR A 230 -28.49 -9.36 -35.83
N HIS A 231 -29.19 -9.37 -34.68
CA HIS A 231 -28.92 -10.28 -33.56
C HIS A 231 -27.50 -10.18 -32.98
N ASP A 232 -26.97 -8.96 -32.92
CA ASP A 232 -25.73 -8.64 -32.22
C ASP A 232 -26.00 -8.28 -30.75
N ILE A 233 -24.95 -8.17 -29.94
CA ILE A 233 -25.06 -7.70 -28.55
C ILE A 233 -25.42 -6.21 -28.51
N THR A 234 -26.14 -5.78 -27.48
CA THR A 234 -26.53 -4.37 -27.31
C THR A 234 -25.34 -3.50 -26.90
N ALA A 235 -25.52 -2.16 -26.92
CA ALA A 235 -24.53 -1.23 -26.38
C ALA A 235 -24.28 -1.44 -24.88
N ALA A 236 -25.31 -1.83 -24.10
CA ALA A 236 -25.18 -2.14 -22.68
C ALA A 236 -24.36 -3.43 -22.44
N ASN A 237 -24.54 -4.46 -23.28
CA ASN A 237 -23.71 -5.66 -23.24
C ASN A 237 -22.26 -5.37 -23.63
N LEU A 238 -22.03 -4.55 -24.66
CA LEU A 238 -20.70 -4.09 -25.05
C LEU A 238 -19.99 -3.37 -23.90
N HIS A 239 -20.70 -2.45 -23.23
CA HIS A 239 -20.19 -1.73 -22.06
C HIS A 239 -19.81 -2.68 -20.92
N THR A 240 -20.68 -3.65 -20.64
CA THR A 240 -20.44 -4.68 -19.62
C THR A 240 -19.19 -5.49 -19.91
N LEU A 241 -19.05 -6.01 -21.13
CA LEU A 241 -17.88 -6.81 -21.52
C LEU A 241 -16.59 -5.99 -21.48
N ALA A 242 -16.62 -4.72 -21.90
CA ALA A 242 -15.47 -3.84 -21.85
C ALA A 242 -15.03 -3.57 -20.40
N ASN A 243 -15.95 -3.20 -19.51
CA ASN A 243 -15.63 -2.92 -18.11
C ASN A 243 -15.08 -4.16 -17.40
N VAL A 244 -15.73 -5.32 -17.58
CA VAL A 244 -15.24 -6.58 -16.99
C VAL A 244 -13.86 -6.95 -17.53
N ALA A 245 -13.61 -6.76 -18.84
CA ALA A 245 -12.31 -7.05 -19.43
C ALA A 245 -11.19 -6.16 -18.91
N ALA A 246 -11.46 -4.87 -18.69
CA ALA A 246 -10.51 -3.94 -18.10
C ALA A 246 -10.21 -4.30 -16.64
N GLU A 247 -11.25 -4.47 -15.82
CA GLU A 247 -11.10 -4.75 -14.39
C GLU A 247 -10.45 -6.12 -14.13
N SER A 248 -10.82 -7.15 -14.88
CA SER A 248 -10.20 -8.48 -14.75
C SER A 248 -8.73 -8.51 -15.17
N ALA A 249 -8.35 -7.72 -16.18
CA ALA A 249 -6.94 -7.56 -16.56
C ALA A 249 -6.14 -6.88 -15.44
N THR A 250 -6.66 -5.78 -14.88
CA THR A 250 -6.03 -5.09 -13.73
C THR A 250 -5.94 -6.02 -12.51
N ARG A 251 -6.97 -6.81 -12.22
CA ARG A 251 -6.91 -7.77 -11.11
C ARG A 251 -5.89 -8.88 -11.36
N ARG A 252 -5.80 -9.42 -12.57
CA ARG A 252 -4.75 -10.38 -12.93
C ARG A 252 -3.38 -9.78 -12.61
N GLU A 253 -3.11 -8.55 -13.05
CA GLU A 253 -1.84 -7.87 -12.80
C GLU A 253 -1.56 -7.73 -11.30
N ASN A 254 -2.54 -7.29 -10.53
CA ASN A 254 -2.39 -7.03 -9.09
C ASN A 254 -2.27 -8.29 -8.22
N THR A 255 -2.92 -9.39 -8.63
CA THR A 255 -3.01 -10.60 -7.81
C THR A 255 -2.03 -11.69 -8.22
N ALA A 256 -1.48 -11.65 -9.44
CA ALA A 256 -0.65 -12.74 -9.96
C ALA A 256 0.57 -13.07 -9.09
N THR A 257 1.22 -12.06 -8.50
CA THR A 257 2.38 -12.30 -7.61
C THR A 257 1.95 -13.07 -6.36
N ALA A 258 0.88 -12.62 -5.70
CA ALA A 258 0.35 -13.26 -4.50
C ALA A 258 -0.15 -14.68 -4.78
N GLU A 259 -0.88 -14.89 -5.88
CA GLU A 259 -1.35 -16.23 -6.28
C GLU A 259 -0.18 -17.16 -6.65
N THR A 260 0.84 -16.65 -7.36
CA THR A 260 2.04 -17.43 -7.67
C THR A 260 2.80 -17.82 -6.40
N GLN A 261 2.92 -16.91 -5.44
CA GLN A 261 3.54 -17.18 -4.13
C GLN A 261 2.72 -18.21 -3.34
N LYS A 262 1.39 -18.08 -3.31
CA LYS A 262 0.46 -19.01 -2.65
C LYS A 262 0.56 -20.43 -3.21
N LEU A 263 0.69 -20.57 -4.54
CA LEU A 263 0.89 -21.88 -5.17
C LEU A 263 2.29 -22.43 -4.85
N SER A 264 3.31 -21.57 -4.93
CA SER A 264 4.70 -21.96 -4.67
C SER A 264 4.93 -22.40 -3.22
N SER A 265 4.33 -21.70 -2.24
CA SER A 265 4.41 -22.06 -0.81
C SER A 265 3.75 -23.40 -0.50
N ARG A 266 2.81 -23.84 -1.34
CA ARG A 266 2.19 -25.16 -1.25
C ARG A 266 2.99 -26.25 -1.96
N GLY A 267 4.08 -25.92 -2.66
CA GLY A 267 4.83 -26.86 -3.48
C GLY A 267 4.17 -27.18 -4.84
N ILE A 268 3.19 -26.39 -5.25
CA ILE A 268 2.46 -26.57 -6.52
C ILE A 268 3.27 -25.95 -7.67
N SER A 269 3.43 -26.68 -8.78
CA SER A 269 4.23 -26.24 -9.93
C SER A 269 3.43 -25.52 -11.03
N ALA A 270 2.10 -25.65 -11.00
CA ALA A 270 1.21 -24.92 -11.90
C ALA A 270 1.29 -23.41 -11.68
N THR A 271 1.18 -22.65 -12.76
CA THR A 271 1.06 -21.19 -12.72
C THR A 271 -0.40 -20.73 -12.85
N PRO A 272 -0.76 -19.53 -12.37
CA PRO A 272 -2.08 -18.93 -12.59
C PRO A 272 -2.52 -18.94 -14.06
N LYS A 273 -1.58 -18.68 -14.99
CA LYS A 273 -1.81 -18.72 -16.43
C LYS A 273 -2.22 -20.11 -16.93
N GLU A 274 -1.57 -21.17 -16.46
CA GLU A 274 -1.90 -22.54 -16.87
C GLU A 274 -3.26 -22.99 -16.34
N MET A 275 -3.64 -22.53 -15.15
CA MET A 275 -4.98 -22.73 -14.61
C MET A 275 -6.04 -21.95 -15.42
N GLY A 276 -5.75 -20.71 -15.82
CA GLY A 276 -6.61 -19.95 -16.74
C GLY A 276 -6.71 -20.57 -18.13
N ASP A 277 -5.62 -21.13 -18.66
CA ASP A 277 -5.59 -21.88 -19.93
C ASP A 277 -6.49 -23.11 -19.87
N LEU A 278 -6.46 -23.87 -18.76
CA LEU A 278 -7.35 -25.00 -18.52
C LEU A 278 -8.84 -24.57 -18.57
N LEU A 279 -9.18 -23.44 -17.95
CA LEU A 279 -10.54 -22.90 -17.96
C LEU A 279 -10.97 -22.48 -19.37
N ARG A 280 -10.11 -21.77 -20.12
CA ARG A 280 -10.39 -21.36 -21.52
C ARG A 280 -10.57 -22.55 -22.46
N GLU A 281 -9.90 -23.67 -22.22
CA GLU A 281 -10.03 -24.90 -23.01
C GLU A 281 -11.21 -25.78 -22.57
N SER A 282 -11.87 -25.45 -21.46
CA SER A 282 -13.03 -26.19 -20.99
C SER A 282 -14.26 -25.80 -21.81
N PRO A 283 -15.07 -26.77 -22.30
CA PRO A 283 -16.26 -26.45 -23.08
C PRO A 283 -17.24 -25.59 -22.29
N LEU A 284 -17.71 -24.49 -22.89
CA LEU A 284 -18.83 -23.73 -22.33
C LEU A 284 -20.15 -24.42 -22.68
N THR A 285 -20.93 -24.75 -21.66
CA THR A 285 -22.13 -25.58 -21.80
C THR A 285 -23.37 -24.98 -21.15
N ILE A 286 -24.55 -25.31 -21.68
CA ILE A 286 -25.85 -24.99 -21.08
C ILE A 286 -26.62 -26.30 -20.87
N ASN A 287 -26.96 -26.61 -19.63
CA ASN A 287 -27.83 -27.75 -19.29
C ASN A 287 -29.31 -27.39 -19.51
N LEU A 288 -30.07 -28.34 -20.05
CA LEU A 288 -31.52 -28.21 -20.17
C LEU A 288 -32.21 -29.58 -20.09
N PRO A 289 -33.49 -29.64 -19.70
CA PRO A 289 -34.20 -30.91 -19.66
C PRO A 289 -34.73 -31.30 -21.04
N ALA A 290 -34.70 -32.59 -21.38
CA ALA A 290 -35.15 -33.13 -22.68
C ALA A 290 -36.54 -32.61 -23.11
N ARG A 291 -37.46 -32.41 -22.17
CA ARG A 291 -38.80 -31.84 -22.43
C ARG A 291 -38.77 -30.47 -23.11
N ARG A 292 -37.71 -29.67 -22.98
CA ARG A 292 -37.57 -28.35 -23.66
C ARG A 292 -37.34 -28.51 -25.16
N LEU A 293 -36.75 -29.62 -25.59
CA LEU A 293 -36.55 -29.96 -27.00
C LEU A 293 -37.85 -30.48 -27.64
N LEU A 294 -38.73 -31.09 -26.85
CA LEU A 294 -40.00 -31.67 -27.30
C LEU A 294 -41.18 -30.69 -27.38
N ARG A 295 -41.06 -29.44 -26.89
CA ARG A 295 -42.15 -28.46 -26.99
C ARG A 295 -42.32 -27.93 -28.41
N ASP A 296 -43.56 -27.58 -28.78
CA ASP A 296 -43.86 -26.98 -30.09
C ASP A 296 -43.34 -25.54 -30.25
N ASN A 297 -42.91 -24.92 -29.14
CA ASN A 297 -42.20 -23.64 -29.14
C ASN A 297 -40.69 -23.80 -28.85
N SER A 298 -40.12 -24.99 -29.11
CA SER A 298 -38.70 -25.23 -28.90
C SER A 298 -37.83 -24.42 -29.86
N PHE A 299 -36.67 -23.96 -29.38
CA PHE A 299 -35.70 -23.21 -30.18
C PHE A 299 -35.14 -24.02 -31.37
N ILE A 300 -35.19 -25.36 -31.30
CA ILE A 300 -34.74 -26.23 -32.41
C ILE A 300 -35.65 -26.15 -33.63
N LEU A 301 -36.89 -25.66 -33.49
CA LEU A 301 -37.83 -25.50 -34.60
C LEU A 301 -37.62 -24.19 -35.37
N ASN A 302 -36.93 -23.22 -34.76
CA ASN A 302 -36.63 -21.91 -35.35
C ASN A 302 -35.14 -21.57 -35.12
N PRO A 303 -34.21 -22.31 -35.72
CA PRO A 303 -32.80 -22.27 -35.36
C PRO A 303 -32.08 -20.96 -35.70
N ASP A 304 -32.67 -20.12 -36.55
CA ASP A 304 -32.11 -18.81 -36.92
C ASP A 304 -32.67 -17.65 -36.09
N GLN A 305 -33.51 -17.94 -35.09
CA GLN A 305 -34.07 -16.95 -34.17
C GLN A 305 -33.38 -17.01 -32.79
N PRO A 306 -33.33 -15.89 -32.05
CA PRO A 306 -32.80 -15.87 -30.70
C PRO A 306 -33.48 -16.88 -29.75
N MET A 307 -32.66 -17.65 -29.04
CA MET A 307 -33.14 -18.50 -27.97
C MET A 307 -33.64 -17.62 -26.80
N PRO A 308 -34.87 -17.83 -26.29
CA PRO A 308 -35.42 -16.99 -25.24
C PRO A 308 -34.75 -17.25 -23.88
N ASN A 309 -34.28 -16.19 -23.23
CA ASN A 309 -33.84 -16.24 -21.83
C ASN A 309 -35.02 -16.21 -20.84
N ALA A 310 -34.74 -16.23 -19.54
CA ALA A 310 -35.78 -16.26 -18.51
C ALA A 310 -36.76 -15.07 -18.56
N PHE A 311 -36.28 -13.88 -18.94
CA PHE A 311 -37.10 -12.66 -19.05
C PHE A 311 -37.99 -12.67 -20.29
N HIS A 312 -37.49 -13.17 -21.43
CA HIS A 312 -38.32 -13.44 -22.60
C HIS A 312 -39.45 -14.43 -22.28
N ILE A 313 -39.13 -15.52 -21.58
CA ILE A 313 -40.11 -16.53 -21.17
C ILE A 313 -41.15 -15.93 -20.20
N GLN A 314 -40.73 -15.02 -19.31
CA GLN A 314 -41.62 -14.29 -18.42
C GLN A 314 -42.57 -13.37 -19.20
N GLN A 315 -42.07 -12.59 -20.17
CA GLN A 315 -42.87 -11.72 -21.01
C GLN A 315 -43.90 -12.51 -21.85
N GLN A 316 -43.57 -13.74 -22.22
CA GLN A 316 -44.48 -14.68 -22.89
C GLN A 316 -45.51 -15.33 -21.95
N GLY A 317 -45.42 -15.11 -20.63
CA GLY A 317 -46.35 -15.67 -19.64
C GLY A 317 -46.19 -17.17 -19.37
N THR A 318 -45.05 -17.78 -19.74
CA THR A 318 -44.85 -19.25 -19.73
C THR A 318 -43.79 -19.73 -18.73
N ILE A 319 -43.38 -18.87 -17.78
CA ILE A 319 -42.33 -19.22 -16.83
C ILE A 319 -42.80 -20.33 -15.86
N ASN A 320 -42.12 -21.47 -15.92
CA ASN A 320 -42.37 -22.62 -15.04
C ASN A 320 -41.48 -22.57 -13.77
N LYS A 321 -41.17 -21.36 -13.31
CA LYS A 321 -40.47 -21.05 -12.05
C LYS A 321 -41.41 -20.16 -11.23
N GLY A 322 -41.40 -20.30 -9.90
CA GLY A 322 -42.31 -19.55 -9.02
C GLY A 322 -42.20 -18.03 -9.21
N ALA A 323 -43.27 -17.29 -8.94
CA ALA A 323 -43.33 -15.83 -9.16
C ALA A 323 -42.22 -15.05 -8.42
N SER A 324 -41.66 -15.61 -7.35
CA SER A 324 -40.56 -15.05 -6.55
C SER A 324 -39.17 -15.15 -7.22
N TYR A 325 -38.99 -16.01 -8.22
CA TYR A 325 -37.70 -16.22 -8.89
C TYR A 325 -37.21 -14.97 -9.63
N MET A 326 -38.14 -14.27 -10.31
CA MET A 326 -37.78 -13.14 -11.18
C MET A 326 -37.28 -11.91 -10.42
N PRO A 327 -37.89 -11.48 -9.30
CA PRO A 327 -37.34 -10.42 -8.45
C PRO A 327 -35.90 -10.70 -8.00
N ARG A 328 -35.64 -11.90 -7.48
CA ARG A 328 -34.29 -12.29 -7.02
C ARG A 328 -33.28 -12.27 -8.16
N ARG A 329 -33.65 -12.84 -9.32
CA ARG A 329 -32.80 -12.83 -10.51
C ARG A 329 -32.50 -11.41 -10.99
N ASN A 330 -33.50 -10.54 -10.94
CA ASN A 330 -33.36 -9.16 -11.36
C ASN A 330 -32.35 -8.38 -10.51
N GLU A 331 -32.45 -8.48 -9.19
CA GLU A 331 -31.52 -7.78 -8.29
C GLU A 331 -30.12 -8.40 -8.31
N THR A 332 -30.04 -9.72 -8.49
CA THR A 332 -28.75 -10.41 -8.72
C THR A 332 -28.06 -9.89 -9.98
N GLU A 333 -28.75 -9.86 -11.12
CA GLU A 333 -28.17 -9.39 -12.39
C GLU A 333 -27.80 -7.90 -12.35
N LYS A 334 -28.58 -7.05 -11.70
CA LYS A 334 -28.23 -5.64 -11.48
C LYS A 334 -27.02 -5.42 -10.57
N LEU A 335 -26.71 -6.40 -9.73
CA LEU A 335 -25.55 -6.38 -8.84
C LEU A 335 -24.29 -6.79 -9.60
N LEU A 336 -24.39 -7.83 -10.44
CA LEU A 336 -23.31 -8.22 -11.35
C LEU A 336 -23.09 -7.20 -12.47
N PHE A 337 -24.16 -6.60 -13.00
CA PHE A 337 -24.14 -5.73 -14.16
C PHE A 337 -24.83 -4.39 -13.84
N PRO A 338 -24.13 -3.47 -13.13
CA PRO A 338 -24.65 -2.14 -12.82
C PRO A 338 -25.04 -1.32 -14.05
N GLU A 339 -24.54 -1.67 -15.25
CA GLU A 339 -24.91 -1.09 -16.54
C GLU A 339 -26.39 -1.34 -16.91
N LEU A 340 -27.03 -2.31 -16.27
CA LEU A 340 -28.48 -2.52 -16.34
C LEU A 340 -29.26 -1.51 -15.47
N LYS A 341 -28.61 -0.54 -14.81
CA LYS A 341 -29.29 0.54 -14.08
C LYS A 341 -29.24 1.83 -14.89
N GLY A 342 -30.38 2.50 -15.01
CA GLY A 342 -30.48 3.80 -15.69
C GLY A 342 -31.55 3.85 -16.79
N HIS A 343 -32.00 2.70 -17.28
CA HIS A 343 -33.07 2.54 -18.27
C HIS A 343 -33.93 1.30 -17.98
N ASP A 344 -35.03 1.19 -18.71
CA ASP A 344 -35.93 0.04 -18.60
C ASP A 344 -35.23 -1.19 -19.16
N VAL A 345 -34.76 -2.06 -18.28
CA VAL A 345 -33.96 -3.21 -18.67
C VAL A 345 -34.79 -4.16 -19.54
N ILE A 346 -34.42 -4.30 -20.80
CA ILE A 346 -35.10 -5.17 -21.74
C ILE A 346 -34.52 -6.59 -21.70
N ALA A 347 -35.30 -7.56 -22.15
CA ALA A 347 -34.91 -8.97 -22.08
C ALA A 347 -33.66 -9.27 -22.92
N ASP A 348 -33.41 -8.57 -24.03
CA ASP A 348 -32.24 -8.76 -24.90
C ASP A 348 -30.89 -8.38 -24.26
N GLU A 349 -30.91 -7.54 -23.22
CA GLU A 349 -29.69 -7.16 -22.48
C GLU A 349 -29.32 -8.20 -21.42
N ARG A 350 -30.23 -9.13 -21.10
CA ARG A 350 -30.08 -10.08 -19.99
C ARG A 350 -29.34 -11.32 -20.45
N PRO A 351 -28.35 -11.81 -19.67
CA PRO A 351 -27.54 -12.93 -20.12
C PRO A 351 -28.32 -14.26 -20.13
N VAL A 352 -27.88 -15.17 -20.99
CA VAL A 352 -28.18 -16.60 -20.89
C VAL A 352 -27.11 -17.25 -20.02
N TYR A 353 -27.49 -18.23 -19.20
CA TYR A 353 -26.59 -18.79 -18.20
C TYR A 353 -26.17 -20.20 -18.57
N GLY A 354 -24.88 -20.45 -18.43
CA GLY A 354 -24.22 -21.73 -18.65
C GLY A 354 -23.05 -21.90 -17.70
N ALA A 355 -22.18 -22.88 -17.96
CA ALA A 355 -21.05 -23.18 -17.10
C ALA A 355 -19.89 -23.81 -17.88
N LEU A 356 -18.66 -23.58 -17.40
CA LEU A 356 -17.48 -24.27 -17.92
C LEU A 356 -17.46 -25.72 -17.47
N ASN A 357 -17.43 -26.64 -18.42
CA ASN A 357 -17.40 -28.08 -18.19
C ASN A 357 -15.96 -28.58 -17.94
N THR A 358 -15.39 -28.24 -16.79
CA THR A 358 -14.01 -28.63 -16.42
C THR A 358 -13.82 -30.14 -16.26
N GLN A 359 -14.91 -30.89 -16.06
CA GLN A 359 -14.92 -32.36 -15.97
C GLN A 359 -14.94 -33.04 -17.34
N ARG A 360 -15.25 -32.28 -18.39
CA ARG A 360 -15.53 -32.79 -19.74
C ARG A 360 -16.60 -33.88 -19.75
N ALA A 361 -17.54 -33.83 -18.80
CA ALA A 361 -18.61 -34.82 -18.67
C ALA A 361 -19.57 -34.74 -19.85
N GLN A 362 -20.13 -35.87 -20.28
CA GLN A 362 -21.10 -35.91 -21.38
C GLN A 362 -22.37 -35.14 -21.01
N LYS A 363 -22.80 -35.25 -19.75
CA LYS A 363 -24.01 -34.63 -19.18
C LYS A 363 -23.80 -33.21 -18.62
N GLY A 364 -22.63 -32.62 -18.85
CA GLY A 364 -22.32 -31.24 -18.45
C GLY A 364 -22.03 -31.09 -16.94
N PRO A 365 -21.69 -29.86 -16.48
CA PRO A 365 -21.24 -29.62 -15.12
C PRO A 365 -22.36 -29.27 -14.12
N ALA A 366 -23.57 -28.95 -14.58
CA ALA A 366 -24.67 -28.50 -13.71
C ALA A 366 -25.37 -29.67 -12.98
N GLN A 367 -26.07 -29.36 -11.88
CA GLN A 367 -26.79 -30.34 -11.07
C GLN A 367 -27.96 -31.00 -11.83
N ARG A 368 -28.39 -32.19 -11.38
CA ARG A 368 -29.39 -33.05 -12.06
C ARG A 368 -30.75 -32.36 -12.29
N ASP A 369 -31.09 -31.34 -11.51
CA ASP A 369 -32.33 -30.57 -11.60
C ASP A 369 -32.40 -29.62 -12.81
N TYR A 370 -31.26 -29.29 -13.43
CA TYR A 370 -31.19 -28.50 -14.66
C TYR A 370 -31.41 -29.33 -15.94
N GLY A 371 -31.42 -30.66 -15.84
CA GLY A 371 -31.56 -31.60 -16.95
C GLY A 371 -30.22 -32.16 -17.44
N HIS A 372 -30.31 -33.27 -18.19
CA HIS A 372 -29.15 -34.05 -18.63
C HIS A 372 -28.82 -33.84 -20.12
N CYS A 373 -29.63 -33.08 -20.85
CA CYS A 373 -29.26 -32.61 -22.19
C CYS A 373 -28.36 -31.38 -22.09
N VAL A 374 -27.37 -31.27 -22.99
CA VAL A 374 -26.32 -30.26 -22.94
C VAL A 374 -26.15 -29.59 -24.30
N ILE A 375 -26.22 -28.26 -24.33
CA ILE A 375 -25.75 -27.46 -25.46
C ILE A 375 -24.28 -27.15 -25.23
N VAL A 376 -23.42 -27.49 -26.18
CA VAL A 376 -22.02 -27.06 -26.24
C VAL A 376 -21.93 -25.86 -27.17
N LEU A 377 -21.42 -24.74 -26.65
CA LEU A 377 -21.30 -23.50 -27.41
C LEU A 377 -19.96 -23.41 -28.14
N LYS A 378 -19.93 -22.71 -29.27
CA LYS A 378 -18.69 -22.46 -29.99
C LYS A 378 -17.75 -21.55 -29.20
N PRO A 379 -16.41 -21.64 -29.40
CA PRO A 379 -15.43 -20.84 -28.66
C PRO A 379 -15.66 -19.32 -28.72
N GLU A 380 -16.12 -18.78 -29.84
CA GLU A 380 -16.44 -17.37 -30.00
C GLU A 380 -17.57 -16.89 -29.07
N VAL A 381 -18.48 -17.78 -28.66
CA VAL A 381 -19.55 -17.47 -27.72
C VAL A 381 -19.01 -17.34 -26.30
N ALA A 382 -18.06 -18.20 -25.92
CA ALA A 382 -17.41 -18.13 -24.62
C ALA A 382 -16.68 -16.80 -24.41
N ARG A 383 -16.16 -16.20 -25.49
CA ARG A 383 -15.49 -14.90 -25.44
C ARG A 383 -16.41 -13.71 -25.16
N ARG A 384 -17.70 -13.82 -25.46
CA ARG A 384 -18.72 -12.81 -25.08
C ARG A 384 -19.49 -13.19 -23.82
N ALA A 385 -18.96 -14.12 -23.03
CA ALA A 385 -19.45 -14.42 -21.69
C ALA A 385 -18.59 -13.73 -20.63
N THR A 386 -19.21 -13.45 -19.50
CA THR A 386 -18.51 -13.18 -18.24
C THR A 386 -18.58 -14.40 -17.35
N PHE A 387 -17.65 -14.51 -16.40
CA PHE A 387 -17.50 -15.69 -15.56
C PHE A 387 -17.41 -15.29 -14.10
N ILE A 388 -18.00 -16.10 -13.22
CA ILE A 388 -17.89 -15.94 -11.77
C ILE A 388 -17.61 -17.30 -11.14
N ALA A 389 -16.88 -17.30 -10.03
CA ALA A 389 -16.76 -18.49 -9.21
C ALA A 389 -18.12 -18.83 -8.60
N GLU A 390 -18.55 -20.09 -8.71
CA GLU A 390 -19.82 -20.60 -8.14
C GLU A 390 -21.09 -20.05 -8.82
N ASP A 391 -22.25 -20.34 -8.23
CA ASP A 391 -23.56 -19.92 -8.73
C ASP A 391 -23.81 -18.43 -8.44
N THR A 392 -24.16 -17.69 -9.49
CA THR A 392 -24.43 -16.25 -9.55
C THR A 392 -25.45 -15.79 -8.51
N PHE A 393 -26.34 -16.65 -8.03
CA PHE A 393 -27.28 -16.29 -6.95
C PHE A 393 -26.65 -16.20 -5.56
N TYR A 394 -25.44 -16.74 -5.40
CA TYR A 394 -24.78 -16.94 -4.11
C TYR A 394 -23.41 -16.26 -4.04
N SER A 395 -22.72 -16.13 -5.16
CA SER A 395 -21.40 -15.48 -5.27
C SER A 395 -21.35 -13.96 -5.02
N PRO A 396 -22.41 -13.16 -5.25
CA PRO A 396 -22.31 -11.71 -5.08
C PRO A 396 -21.88 -11.31 -3.68
N ALA A 397 -21.00 -10.31 -3.60
CA ALA A 397 -20.54 -9.77 -2.33
C ALA A 397 -21.64 -8.94 -1.68
N ILE A 398 -21.75 -9.04 -0.36
CA ILE A 398 -22.67 -8.21 0.42
C ILE A 398 -21.88 -7.42 1.46
N SER A 399 -22.43 -6.28 1.85
CA SER A 399 -21.92 -5.45 2.94
C SER A 399 -23.10 -5.03 3.80
N ILE A 400 -23.02 -5.41 5.07
CA ILE A 400 -24.03 -5.14 6.08
C ILE A 400 -23.48 -4.00 6.93
N THR A 401 -24.18 -2.87 6.92
CA THR A 401 -23.87 -1.69 7.74
C THR A 401 -25.16 -1.17 8.38
N PRO A 402 -25.10 -0.39 9.46
CA PRO A 402 -26.29 0.19 10.07
C PRO A 402 -27.19 0.94 9.07
N GLU A 403 -26.60 1.71 8.16
CA GLU A 403 -27.34 2.48 7.13
C GLU A 403 -28.05 1.56 6.14
N ARG A 404 -27.40 0.46 5.75
CA ARG A 404 -28.01 -0.53 4.85
C ARG A 404 -29.07 -1.38 5.54
N LYS A 405 -28.96 -1.60 6.86
CA LYS A 405 -30.03 -2.22 7.67
C LYS A 405 -31.27 -1.32 7.69
N GLU A 406 -31.09 -0.01 7.86
CA GLU A 406 -32.21 0.94 7.77
C GLU A 406 -32.88 0.90 6.39
N GLU A 407 -32.09 0.87 5.31
CA GLU A 407 -32.62 0.73 3.94
C GLU A 407 -33.35 -0.61 3.73
N PHE A 408 -32.82 -1.71 4.26
CA PHE A 408 -33.48 -3.02 4.20
C PHE A 408 -34.90 -2.97 4.79
N TYR A 409 -35.08 -2.38 5.98
CA TYR A 409 -36.41 -2.26 6.59
C TYR A 409 -37.36 -1.33 5.83
N LYS A 410 -36.85 -0.32 5.12
CA LYS A 410 -37.65 0.51 4.20
C LYS A 410 -38.11 -0.30 2.99
N LEU A 411 -37.22 -1.11 2.42
CA LEU A 411 -37.49 -1.94 1.25
C LEU A 411 -38.41 -3.15 1.53
N LEU A 412 -38.67 -3.47 2.80
CA LEU A 412 -39.71 -4.46 3.14
C LEU A 412 -41.09 -4.02 2.64
N ASP A 413 -41.36 -2.71 2.59
CA ASP A 413 -42.57 -2.17 1.99
C ASP A 413 -42.52 -2.38 0.46
N GLY A 414 -43.45 -3.19 -0.07
CA GLY A 414 -43.45 -3.55 -1.49
C GLY A 414 -42.58 -4.76 -1.86
N SER A 415 -42.00 -5.46 -0.86
CA SER A 415 -41.23 -6.70 -1.05
C SER A 415 -42.01 -7.88 -1.63
N GLY A 416 -43.34 -7.85 -1.53
CA GLY A 416 -44.22 -8.98 -1.85
C GLY A 416 -44.25 -10.08 -0.79
N LEU A 417 -43.53 -9.92 0.33
CA LEU A 417 -43.66 -10.80 1.50
C LEU A 417 -45.06 -10.65 2.14
N PRO A 418 -45.53 -11.66 2.89
CA PRO A 418 -46.81 -11.58 3.59
C PRO A 418 -46.87 -10.33 4.50
N ILE A 419 -48.01 -9.64 4.49
CA ILE A 419 -48.17 -8.34 5.19
C ILE A 419 -47.89 -8.51 6.69
N GLU A 420 -48.37 -9.59 7.28
CA GLU A 420 -48.10 -9.95 8.67
C GLU A 420 -46.61 -10.10 8.97
N THR A 421 -45.84 -10.70 8.05
CA THR A 421 -44.38 -10.85 8.19
C THR A 421 -43.67 -9.50 8.07
N VAL A 422 -44.09 -8.66 7.13
CA VAL A 422 -43.52 -7.31 6.95
C VAL A 422 -43.78 -6.44 8.19
N VAL A 423 -45.00 -6.45 8.71
CA VAL A 423 -45.36 -5.70 9.93
C VAL A 423 -44.55 -6.19 11.12
N ALA A 424 -44.44 -7.51 11.32
CA ALA A 424 -43.65 -8.07 12.41
C ALA A 424 -42.16 -7.71 12.29
N LEU A 425 -41.55 -7.85 11.11
CA LEU A 425 -40.14 -7.51 10.90
C LEU A 425 -39.81 -6.03 11.11
N LYS A 426 -40.78 -5.12 10.94
CA LYS A 426 -40.58 -3.68 11.13
C LYS A 426 -40.88 -3.19 12.55
N ASP A 427 -41.52 -4.00 13.38
CA ASP A 427 -41.83 -3.68 14.78
C ASP A 427 -40.64 -4.03 15.68
N PRO A 428 -39.92 -3.04 16.28
CA PRO A 428 -38.76 -3.30 17.11
C PRO A 428 -39.03 -4.20 18.33
N GLU A 429 -40.30 -4.27 18.76
CA GLU A 429 -40.72 -5.06 19.92
C GLU A 429 -41.08 -6.51 19.58
N SER A 430 -41.18 -6.86 18.29
CA SER A 430 -41.53 -8.21 17.84
C SER A 430 -40.38 -9.22 18.03
N ALA A 431 -40.72 -10.50 18.06
CA ALA A 431 -39.71 -11.56 18.12
C ALA A 431 -38.97 -11.70 16.77
N GLU A 432 -39.70 -11.49 15.68
CA GLU A 432 -39.23 -11.58 14.30
C GLU A 432 -38.17 -10.50 13.99
N HIS A 433 -38.39 -9.26 14.44
CA HIS A 433 -37.42 -8.17 14.29
C HIS A 433 -36.12 -8.47 15.06
N ARG A 434 -36.23 -8.90 16.32
CA ARG A 434 -35.06 -9.27 17.13
C ARG A 434 -34.28 -10.44 16.52
N ALA A 435 -34.99 -11.43 15.98
CA ALA A 435 -34.37 -12.55 15.26
C ALA A 435 -33.65 -12.09 14.00
N MET A 436 -34.25 -11.17 13.24
CA MET A 436 -33.64 -10.58 12.05
C MET A 436 -32.40 -9.74 12.38
N GLU A 437 -32.47 -8.87 13.40
CA GLU A 437 -31.29 -8.10 13.85
C GLU A 437 -30.15 -9.03 14.28
N THR A 438 -30.45 -10.04 15.09
CA THR A 438 -29.43 -11.03 15.53
C THR A 438 -28.81 -11.75 14.34
N TYR A 439 -29.62 -12.13 13.36
CA TYR A 439 -29.14 -12.76 12.14
C TYR A 439 -28.24 -11.82 11.34
N LEU A 440 -28.67 -10.60 11.04
CA LEU A 440 -27.89 -9.61 10.29
C LEU A 440 -26.59 -9.21 11.01
N ASP A 441 -26.63 -9.09 12.34
CA ASP A 441 -25.45 -8.80 13.16
C ASP A 441 -24.41 -9.94 13.09
N GLY A 442 -24.87 -11.19 12.93
CA GLY A 442 -24.00 -12.33 12.67
C GLY A 442 -23.17 -12.18 11.39
N GLY A 443 -23.63 -11.38 10.42
CA GLY A 443 -22.90 -11.09 9.19
C GLY A 443 -21.89 -9.95 9.28
N LEU A 444 -21.95 -9.08 10.32
CA LEU A 444 -21.07 -7.91 10.45
C LEU A 444 -19.58 -8.26 10.59
N ASN A 445 -19.28 -9.44 11.15
CA ASN A 445 -17.91 -9.88 11.43
C ASN A 445 -17.39 -10.92 10.44
N VAL A 446 -18.15 -11.24 9.39
CA VAL A 446 -17.76 -12.25 8.40
C VAL A 446 -17.05 -11.55 7.24
N LYS A 447 -15.74 -11.73 7.16
CA LYS A 447 -14.94 -11.27 6.03
C LYS A 447 -15.40 -11.99 4.75
N ASP A 448 -15.54 -11.23 3.65
CA ASP A 448 -15.91 -11.74 2.32
C ASP A 448 -17.30 -12.42 2.27
N VAL A 449 -18.22 -12.01 3.13
CA VAL A 449 -19.61 -12.50 3.15
C VAL A 449 -20.30 -12.31 1.78
N THR A 450 -21.03 -13.34 1.35
CA THR A 450 -21.71 -13.37 0.05
C THR A 450 -23.21 -13.53 0.20
N ALA A 451 -23.93 -13.42 -0.91
CA ALA A 451 -25.37 -13.63 -0.98
C ALA A 451 -25.83 -15.01 -0.46
N THR A 452 -24.92 -15.99 -0.38
CA THR A 452 -25.14 -17.28 0.32
C THR A 452 -25.66 -17.08 1.74
N PHE A 453 -25.22 -16.02 2.41
CA PHE A 453 -25.66 -15.65 3.74
C PHE A 453 -27.20 -15.64 3.84
N PHE A 454 -27.88 -15.06 2.85
CA PHE A 454 -29.35 -14.90 2.79
C PHE A 454 -30.12 -16.13 2.32
N LYS A 455 -29.46 -17.27 2.05
CA LYS A 455 -30.11 -18.48 1.53
C LYS A 455 -31.13 -19.06 2.52
N ASP A 456 -30.77 -19.07 3.80
CA ASP A 456 -31.54 -19.70 4.87
C ASP A 456 -31.66 -18.77 6.08
N PRO A 457 -32.59 -17.78 6.03
CA PRO A 457 -32.88 -16.94 7.19
C PRO A 457 -33.47 -17.77 8.34
N PRO A 458 -33.30 -17.36 9.61
CA PRO A 458 -33.82 -18.10 10.77
C PRO A 458 -35.34 -18.23 10.70
N THR A 459 -35.86 -19.37 11.15
CA THR A 459 -37.29 -19.67 11.15
C THR A 459 -38.11 -18.67 11.99
N GLU A 460 -37.49 -18.10 13.02
CA GLU A 460 -38.03 -17.12 13.95
C GLU A 460 -38.34 -15.78 13.29
N THR A 461 -37.81 -15.51 12.09
CA THR A 461 -38.13 -14.31 11.30
C THR A 461 -39.52 -14.37 10.64
N GLY A 462 -40.19 -15.53 10.72
CA GLY A 462 -41.44 -15.78 9.99
C GLY A 462 -41.24 -16.05 8.49
N ILE A 463 -40.00 -15.96 7.97
CA ILE A 463 -39.68 -16.20 6.57
C ILE A 463 -39.50 -17.71 6.34
N SER A 464 -40.55 -18.34 5.81
CA SER A 464 -40.56 -19.77 5.52
C SER A 464 -41.07 -20.09 4.12
N GLY A 465 -40.64 -21.23 3.58
CA GLY A 465 -40.97 -21.68 2.22
C GLY A 465 -40.14 -20.98 1.13
N THR A 466 -39.99 -21.64 -0.01
CA THR A 466 -39.12 -21.20 -1.11
C THR A 466 -39.51 -19.83 -1.67
N VAL A 467 -40.82 -19.54 -1.77
CA VAL A 467 -41.34 -18.27 -2.30
C VAL A 467 -40.90 -17.08 -1.45
N ASN A 468 -41.13 -17.15 -0.14
CA ASN A 468 -40.78 -16.05 0.77
C ASN A 468 -39.27 -15.91 0.92
N LYS A 469 -38.50 -17.01 0.90
CA LYS A 469 -37.04 -16.98 0.92
C LYS A 469 -36.47 -16.24 -0.31
N ASP A 470 -37.02 -16.47 -1.50
CA ASP A 470 -36.58 -15.78 -2.72
C ASP A 470 -36.94 -14.29 -2.71
N LEU A 471 -38.14 -13.93 -2.24
CA LEU A 471 -38.55 -12.52 -2.09
C LEU A 471 -37.69 -11.78 -1.06
N PHE A 472 -37.42 -12.42 0.09
CA PHE A 472 -36.49 -11.91 1.08
C PHE A 472 -35.08 -11.72 0.49
N ALA A 473 -34.55 -12.72 -0.20
CA ALA A 473 -33.24 -12.62 -0.83
C ALA A 473 -33.17 -11.49 -1.86
N ALA A 474 -34.24 -11.23 -2.61
CA ALA A 474 -34.30 -10.10 -3.55
C ALA A 474 -34.15 -8.75 -2.83
N VAL A 475 -34.92 -8.54 -1.76
CA VAL A 475 -34.86 -7.30 -0.96
C VAL A 475 -33.51 -7.17 -0.24
N ALA A 476 -32.99 -8.27 0.32
CA ALA A 476 -31.70 -8.29 0.99
C ALA A 476 -30.56 -7.97 0.00
N LEU A 477 -30.59 -8.51 -1.21
CA LEU A 477 -29.62 -8.16 -2.27
C LEU A 477 -29.70 -6.69 -2.67
N GLN A 478 -30.91 -6.13 -2.73
CA GLN A 478 -31.10 -4.72 -3.04
C GLN A 478 -30.51 -3.80 -1.96
N ALA A 479 -30.67 -4.16 -0.67
CA ALA A 479 -30.19 -3.36 0.46
C ALA A 479 -28.69 -3.56 0.74
N PHE A 480 -28.23 -4.81 0.73
CA PHE A 480 -26.90 -5.20 1.21
C PHE A 480 -25.92 -5.53 0.09
N GLY A 481 -26.35 -5.68 -1.16
CA GLY A 481 -25.47 -6.01 -2.27
C GLY A 481 -24.37 -4.96 -2.49
N ASP A 482 -23.11 -5.40 -2.50
CA ASP A 482 -21.97 -4.54 -2.85
C ASP A 482 -21.62 -4.71 -4.33
N LYS A 483 -21.96 -3.69 -5.15
CA LYS A 483 -21.72 -3.72 -6.59
C LYS A 483 -20.25 -3.76 -6.94
N ALA A 484 -19.42 -2.97 -6.28
CA ALA A 484 -18.00 -2.88 -6.60
C ALA A 484 -17.28 -4.18 -6.19
N ALA A 485 -17.58 -4.69 -4.99
CA ALA A 485 -17.03 -5.96 -4.52
C ALA A 485 -17.61 -7.17 -5.26
N THR A 486 -18.83 -7.09 -5.81
CA THR A 486 -19.36 -8.15 -6.69
C THR A 486 -18.69 -8.12 -8.05
N ARG A 487 -18.55 -6.93 -8.66
CA ARG A 487 -17.89 -6.77 -9.96
C ARG A 487 -16.44 -7.26 -9.91
N SER A 488 -15.74 -7.07 -8.79
CA SER A 488 -14.38 -7.58 -8.58
C SER A 488 -14.27 -9.11 -8.58
N LYS A 489 -15.39 -9.84 -8.51
CA LYS A 489 -15.45 -11.31 -8.60
C LYS A 489 -15.72 -11.84 -10.01
N VAL A 490 -16.02 -10.97 -10.97
CA VAL A 490 -16.44 -11.35 -12.34
C VAL A 490 -15.28 -11.17 -13.32
N ALA A 491 -14.94 -12.21 -14.10
CA ALA A 491 -13.86 -12.21 -15.09
C ALA A 491 -14.36 -12.23 -16.54
N SER A 492 -13.55 -11.69 -17.46
CA SER A 492 -13.71 -11.93 -18.90
C SER A 492 -13.01 -13.21 -19.31
N TYR A 493 -13.33 -13.73 -20.50
CA TYR A 493 -12.74 -14.95 -21.03
C TYR A 493 -11.21 -14.92 -21.10
N ASP A 494 -10.63 -13.85 -21.63
CA ASP A 494 -9.18 -13.72 -21.82
C ASP A 494 -8.39 -13.51 -20.50
N ASN A 495 -9.09 -13.30 -19.37
CA ASN A 495 -8.52 -13.06 -18.04
C ASN A 495 -9.10 -14.01 -16.97
N LEU A 496 -9.47 -15.24 -17.35
CA LEU A 496 -10.10 -16.22 -16.46
C LEU A 496 -9.26 -16.56 -15.21
N GLU A 497 -7.94 -16.45 -15.28
CA GLU A 497 -7.05 -16.59 -14.12
C GLU A 497 -7.31 -15.54 -13.01
N SER A 498 -7.99 -14.43 -13.31
CA SER A 498 -8.39 -13.43 -12.29
C SER A 498 -9.48 -13.93 -11.34
N LEU A 499 -10.05 -15.13 -11.59
CA LEU A 499 -11.00 -15.79 -10.69
C LEU A 499 -10.33 -16.49 -9.51
N LEU A 500 -9.03 -16.82 -9.61
CA LEU A 500 -8.33 -17.64 -8.61
C LEU A 500 -8.44 -17.11 -7.17
N PRO A 501 -8.32 -15.79 -6.91
CA PRO A 501 -8.48 -15.26 -5.55
C PRO A 501 -9.87 -15.49 -4.94
N ASN A 502 -10.88 -15.73 -5.78
CA ASN A 502 -12.27 -15.93 -5.37
C ASN A 502 -12.65 -17.42 -5.26
N LEU A 503 -11.73 -18.34 -5.56
CA LEU A 503 -11.94 -19.77 -5.38
C LEU A 503 -11.48 -20.20 -3.99
N ASN A 504 -12.23 -21.13 -3.40
CA ASN A 504 -11.74 -21.83 -2.21
C ASN A 504 -10.47 -22.63 -2.53
N ASP A 505 -9.68 -22.91 -1.51
CA ASP A 505 -8.36 -23.54 -1.68
C ASP A 505 -8.40 -24.94 -2.31
N LEU A 506 -9.48 -25.70 -2.05
CA LEU A 506 -9.70 -27.00 -2.65
C LEU A 506 -9.88 -26.89 -4.18
N ASN A 507 -10.74 -25.97 -4.63
CA ASN A 507 -10.98 -25.71 -6.05
C ASN A 507 -9.74 -25.14 -6.73
N GLY A 508 -8.99 -24.26 -6.05
CA GLY A 508 -7.68 -23.78 -6.52
C GLY A 508 -6.69 -24.94 -6.73
N ALA A 509 -6.56 -25.84 -5.75
CA ALA A 509 -5.68 -27.01 -5.86
C ALA A 509 -6.13 -27.98 -6.95
N MET A 510 -7.44 -28.19 -7.13
CA MET A 510 -7.99 -29.02 -8.19
C MET A 510 -7.66 -28.47 -9.58
N LEU A 511 -7.85 -27.15 -9.81
CA LEU A 511 -7.46 -26.52 -11.07
C LEU A 511 -5.96 -26.61 -11.33
N ALA A 512 -5.13 -26.47 -10.28
CA ALA A 512 -3.68 -26.62 -10.39
C ALA A 512 -3.30 -28.04 -10.80
N GLN A 513 -3.91 -29.05 -10.17
CA GLN A 513 -3.72 -30.45 -10.55
C GLN A 513 -4.10 -30.69 -12.03
N GLY A 514 -5.23 -30.15 -12.48
CA GLY A 514 -5.67 -30.22 -13.88
C GLY A 514 -4.68 -29.56 -14.84
N ALA A 515 -4.14 -28.40 -14.46
CA ALA A 515 -3.13 -27.69 -15.24
C ALA A 515 -1.82 -28.49 -15.36
N GLU A 516 -1.37 -29.16 -14.29
CA GLU A 516 -0.19 -30.03 -14.32
C GLU A 516 -0.42 -31.29 -15.16
N LYS A 517 -1.59 -31.94 -15.05
CA LYS A 517 -2.00 -33.05 -15.92
C LYS A 517 -1.96 -32.63 -17.38
N ARG A 518 -2.55 -31.47 -17.70
CA ARG A 518 -2.53 -30.86 -19.04
C ARG A 518 -1.10 -30.68 -19.55
N ALA A 519 -0.20 -30.15 -18.72
CA ALA A 519 1.20 -29.92 -19.08
C ALA A 519 1.96 -31.23 -19.39
N ARG A 520 1.55 -32.35 -18.78
CA ARG A 520 2.09 -33.70 -19.06
C ARG A 520 1.42 -34.41 -20.23
N GLY A 521 0.38 -33.83 -20.82
CA GLY A 521 -0.42 -34.46 -21.89
C GLY A 521 -1.41 -35.52 -21.39
N GLU A 522 -1.73 -35.50 -20.10
CA GLU A 522 -2.74 -36.35 -19.46
C GLU A 522 -4.14 -35.72 -19.56
N ASP A 523 -5.19 -36.48 -19.23
CA ASP A 523 -6.56 -35.94 -19.14
C ASP A 523 -6.63 -34.86 -18.04
N PRO A 524 -6.93 -33.59 -18.40
CA PRO A 524 -6.91 -32.50 -17.43
C PRO A 524 -8.26 -32.30 -16.75
N SER A 525 -9.19 -33.25 -16.87
CA SER A 525 -10.50 -33.20 -16.24
C SER A 525 -10.40 -33.00 -14.73
N VAL A 526 -11.17 -32.04 -14.21
CA VAL A 526 -11.23 -31.73 -12.78
C VAL A 526 -12.68 -31.51 -12.35
N ARG A 527 -13.03 -32.07 -11.19
CA ARG A 527 -14.32 -31.88 -10.51
C ARG A 527 -14.15 -30.90 -9.37
N LEU A 528 -14.62 -29.68 -9.58
CA LEU A 528 -14.73 -28.67 -8.52
C LEU A 528 -15.79 -29.11 -7.48
N SER A 529 -15.57 -28.74 -6.21
CA SER A 529 -16.41 -29.14 -5.07
C SER A 529 -17.75 -28.39 -5.06
N MET A 530 -18.91 -29.05 -5.21
CA MET A 530 -20.28 -28.45 -5.25
C MET A 530 -20.47 -27.15 -6.08
N ASN A 531 -19.43 -26.70 -6.75
CA ASN A 531 -19.24 -25.39 -7.33
C ASN A 531 -18.82 -25.62 -8.77
N TYR A 532 -19.29 -24.77 -9.68
CA TYR A 532 -18.83 -24.72 -11.05
C TYR A 532 -18.42 -23.27 -11.36
N ILE A 533 -17.72 -23.06 -12.47
CA ILE A 533 -17.48 -21.70 -12.97
C ILE A 533 -18.69 -21.33 -13.84
N GLU A 534 -19.58 -20.53 -13.29
CA GLU A 534 -20.78 -20.09 -14.01
C GLU A 534 -20.42 -19.02 -15.03
N ALA A 535 -21.08 -19.09 -16.19
CA ALA A 535 -20.89 -18.19 -17.31
C ALA A 535 -22.19 -17.44 -17.61
N GLN A 536 -22.11 -16.13 -17.70
CA GLN A 536 -23.20 -15.26 -18.13
C GLN A 536 -22.92 -14.80 -19.57
N ILE A 537 -23.66 -15.36 -20.52
CA ILE A 537 -23.48 -15.18 -21.96
C ILE A 537 -24.27 -13.94 -22.40
N HIS A 538 -23.58 -12.92 -22.92
CA HIS A 538 -24.18 -11.64 -23.24
C HIS A 538 -24.75 -11.59 -24.67
N GLY A 539 -25.98 -11.07 -24.78
CA GLY A 539 -26.78 -10.95 -26.00
C GLY A 539 -27.36 -12.28 -26.51
N PRO A 540 -27.97 -12.28 -27.71
CA PRO A 540 -28.77 -13.40 -28.18
C PRO A 540 -27.90 -14.60 -28.56
N ILE A 541 -28.40 -15.80 -28.24
CA ILE A 541 -27.88 -17.08 -28.74
C ILE A 541 -28.73 -17.49 -29.93
N ILE A 542 -28.13 -17.53 -31.11
CA ILE A 542 -28.75 -18.03 -32.35
C ILE A 542 -28.35 -19.49 -32.53
N PRO A 543 -29.26 -20.47 -32.41
CA PRO A 543 -28.91 -21.89 -32.44
C PRO A 543 -28.04 -22.32 -33.63
N SER A 544 -28.36 -21.88 -34.86
CA SER A 544 -27.58 -22.22 -36.08
C SER A 544 -26.19 -21.58 -36.12
N ARG A 545 -26.01 -20.41 -35.48
CA ARG A 545 -24.75 -19.66 -35.46
C ARG A 545 -23.85 -20.08 -34.31
N ASP A 546 -24.40 -20.25 -33.12
CA ASP A 546 -23.65 -20.22 -31.85
C ASP A 546 -23.45 -21.60 -31.21
N ILE A 547 -24.29 -22.58 -31.57
CA ILE A 547 -24.20 -23.93 -31.01
C ILE A 547 -23.20 -24.76 -31.83
N GLN A 548 -22.29 -25.44 -31.12
CA GLN A 548 -21.36 -26.38 -31.72
C GLN A 548 -21.94 -27.79 -31.76
N GLU A 549 -22.53 -28.22 -30.65
CA GLU A 549 -23.07 -29.58 -30.46
C GLU A 549 -24.26 -29.53 -29.49
N ILE A 550 -25.24 -30.40 -29.69
CA ILE A 550 -26.26 -30.71 -28.68
C ILE A 550 -26.13 -32.19 -28.30
N ARG A 551 -25.91 -32.44 -27.02
CA ARG A 551 -25.88 -33.78 -26.42
C ARG A 551 -27.23 -34.07 -25.79
N VAL A 552 -27.86 -35.16 -26.17
CA VAL A 552 -29.25 -35.48 -25.81
C VAL A 552 -29.26 -36.75 -25.00
N ASP A 553 -29.58 -36.65 -23.71
CA ASP A 553 -29.80 -37.83 -22.85
C ASP A 553 -31.20 -38.40 -23.14
N LEU A 554 -31.25 -39.52 -23.86
CA LEU A 554 -32.49 -40.20 -24.22
C LEU A 554 -33.18 -40.83 -22.99
N GLY A 555 -32.43 -41.08 -21.92
CA GLY A 555 -32.95 -41.56 -20.65
C GLY A 555 -33.89 -40.55 -19.97
N GLU A 556 -33.68 -39.25 -20.20
CA GLU A 556 -34.50 -38.17 -19.64
C GLU A 556 -35.85 -37.99 -20.38
N ALA A 557 -35.93 -38.47 -21.63
CA ALA A 557 -37.17 -38.42 -22.41
C ALA A 557 -38.10 -39.61 -22.08
N PRO A 558 -39.43 -39.41 -21.96
CA PRO A 558 -40.37 -40.50 -21.81
C PRO A 558 -40.21 -41.54 -22.93
N ALA A 559 -40.25 -42.84 -22.60
CA ALA A 559 -39.96 -43.91 -23.55
C ALA A 559 -40.78 -43.82 -24.86
N GLY A 560 -42.06 -43.40 -24.78
CA GLY A 560 -42.93 -43.21 -25.95
C GLY A 560 -42.62 -41.98 -26.81
N GLU A 561 -41.81 -41.04 -26.32
CA GLU A 561 -41.49 -39.76 -26.99
C GLU A 561 -40.05 -39.71 -27.53
N ARG A 562 -39.20 -40.69 -27.19
CA ARG A 562 -37.78 -40.74 -27.60
C ARG A 562 -37.58 -40.63 -29.11
N MET A 563 -38.41 -41.32 -29.89
CA MET A 563 -38.30 -41.30 -31.35
C MET A 563 -38.74 -39.98 -31.97
N GLN A 564 -39.72 -39.32 -31.37
CA GLN A 564 -40.10 -37.98 -31.75
C GLN A 564 -38.95 -36.99 -31.47
N LEU A 565 -38.27 -37.14 -30.33
CA LEU A 565 -37.09 -36.34 -29.98
C LEU A 565 -35.96 -36.55 -31.00
N ILE A 566 -35.60 -37.81 -31.29
CA ILE A 566 -34.57 -38.15 -32.28
C ILE A 566 -34.91 -37.54 -33.65
N ALA A 567 -36.13 -37.74 -34.15
CA ALA A 567 -36.53 -37.20 -35.46
C ALA A 567 -36.45 -35.66 -35.53
N ARG A 568 -36.85 -34.96 -34.45
CA ARG A 568 -36.74 -33.49 -34.38
C ARG A 568 -35.29 -33.03 -34.34
N MET A 569 -34.44 -33.69 -33.57
CA MET A 569 -33.04 -33.34 -33.42
C MET A 569 -32.23 -33.63 -34.70
N ASP A 570 -32.52 -34.73 -35.40
CA ASP A 570 -31.90 -35.04 -36.69
C ASP A 570 -32.33 -34.03 -37.77
N THR A 571 -33.59 -33.60 -37.76
CA THR A 571 -34.07 -32.51 -38.65
C THR A 571 -33.30 -31.22 -38.38
N PHE A 572 -33.15 -30.84 -37.11
CA PHE A 572 -32.38 -29.66 -36.71
C PHE A 572 -30.91 -29.76 -37.12
N SER A 573 -30.27 -30.93 -36.89
CA SER A 573 -28.88 -31.18 -37.28
C SER A 573 -28.69 -31.04 -38.78
N HIS A 574 -29.60 -31.64 -39.57
CA HIS A 574 -29.54 -31.57 -41.02
C HIS A 574 -29.74 -30.14 -41.56
N SER A 575 -30.66 -29.36 -40.97
CA SER A 575 -30.95 -28.00 -41.44
C SER A 575 -29.88 -26.97 -41.05
N THR A 576 -29.17 -27.19 -39.94
CA THR A 576 -28.22 -26.21 -39.37
C THR A 576 -26.76 -26.60 -39.52
N GLY A 577 -26.46 -27.90 -39.70
CA GLY A 577 -25.11 -28.45 -39.61
C GLY A 577 -24.58 -28.60 -38.17
N VAL A 578 -25.39 -28.33 -37.15
CA VAL A 578 -25.01 -28.51 -35.74
C VAL A 578 -24.93 -30.00 -35.41
N LYS A 579 -23.85 -30.43 -34.73
CA LYS A 579 -23.67 -31.83 -34.33
C LYS A 579 -24.71 -32.22 -33.27
N VAL A 580 -25.31 -33.39 -33.41
CA VAL A 580 -26.16 -34.01 -32.37
C VAL A 580 -25.54 -35.33 -31.92
N THR A 581 -25.39 -35.48 -30.61
CA THR A 581 -24.88 -36.69 -29.97
C THR A 581 -25.94 -37.24 -29.02
N TYR A 582 -26.34 -38.49 -29.20
CA TYR A 582 -27.33 -39.16 -28.34
C TYR A 582 -26.61 -39.95 -27.25
N ILE A 583 -26.98 -39.69 -26.00
CA ILE A 583 -26.47 -40.38 -24.81
C ILE A 583 -27.53 -41.40 -24.37
N THR A 584 -27.16 -42.66 -24.18
CA THR A 584 -28.07 -43.75 -23.76
C THR A 584 -27.37 -44.86 -22.99
N ASP A 585 -28.07 -45.50 -22.05
CA ASP A 585 -27.59 -46.68 -21.29
C ASP A 585 -27.71 -47.99 -22.11
N GLU A 586 -28.62 -48.03 -23.09
CA GLU A 586 -28.86 -49.18 -23.97
C GLU A 586 -29.08 -48.71 -25.42
N LEU A 587 -28.58 -49.48 -26.40
CA LEU A 587 -28.85 -49.26 -27.83
C LEU A 587 -29.78 -50.36 -28.34
N ASN A 588 -30.92 -49.99 -28.93
CA ASN A 588 -31.68 -50.95 -29.75
C ASN A 588 -31.41 -50.73 -31.25
N GLU A 589 -31.39 -51.82 -32.03
CA GLU A 589 -31.04 -51.81 -33.46
C GLU A 589 -31.96 -50.89 -34.29
N TRP A 590 -33.21 -50.72 -33.86
CA TRP A 590 -34.19 -49.90 -34.55
C TRP A 590 -33.85 -48.40 -34.42
N GLU A 591 -33.54 -47.91 -33.21
CA GLU A 591 -33.11 -46.53 -32.96
C GLU A 591 -31.84 -46.17 -33.74
N THR A 592 -30.88 -47.11 -33.84
CA THR A 592 -29.63 -46.91 -34.58
C THR A 592 -29.87 -46.82 -36.09
N SER A 593 -30.81 -47.60 -36.62
CA SER A 593 -31.08 -47.65 -38.08
C SER A 593 -31.78 -46.42 -38.65
N GLN A 594 -32.39 -45.58 -37.79
CA GLN A 594 -33.24 -44.46 -38.20
C GLN A 594 -32.58 -43.08 -38.02
N SER A 595 -31.41 -42.99 -37.39
CA SER A 595 -30.79 -41.69 -37.03
C SER A 595 -29.53 -41.34 -37.84
N LEU A 596 -29.31 -40.03 -38.04
CA LEU A 596 -28.10 -39.47 -38.64
C LEU A 596 -27.05 -39.03 -37.59
N GLY A 597 -27.35 -39.12 -36.29
CA GLY A 597 -26.47 -38.67 -35.20
C GLY A 597 -25.48 -39.72 -34.70
N THR A 598 -24.50 -39.27 -33.90
CA THR A 598 -23.55 -40.17 -33.21
C THR A 598 -24.13 -40.62 -31.88
N PHE A 599 -24.13 -41.92 -31.60
CA PHE A 599 -24.52 -42.46 -30.30
C PHE A 599 -23.27 -42.65 -29.42
N GLU A 600 -23.36 -42.18 -28.19
CA GLU A 600 -22.40 -42.48 -27.13
C GLU A 600 -23.13 -43.23 -26.02
N LEU A 601 -22.62 -44.41 -25.67
CA LEU A 601 -23.10 -45.15 -24.50
C LEU A 601 -22.64 -44.41 -23.26
N THR A 602 -23.53 -44.23 -22.29
CA THR A 602 -23.12 -43.86 -20.93
C THR A 602 -22.15 -44.91 -20.43
N ASP A 603 -20.92 -44.49 -20.16
CA ASP A 603 -19.94 -45.39 -19.56
C ASP A 603 -20.41 -45.68 -18.12
N GLN A 604 -20.56 -46.95 -17.74
CA GLN A 604 -20.82 -47.33 -16.34
C GLN A 604 -19.72 -46.80 -15.42
N ASN A 605 -18.54 -46.48 -15.97
CA ASN A 605 -17.42 -45.88 -15.28
C ASN A 605 -17.41 -44.34 -15.32
N GLU A 606 -18.38 -43.64 -15.93
CA GLU A 606 -18.37 -42.16 -15.96
C GLU A 606 -18.58 -41.58 -14.55
N GLU A 607 -19.53 -42.11 -13.77
CA GLU A 607 -19.71 -41.73 -12.36
C GLU A 607 -18.46 -42.08 -11.53
N GLU A 608 -17.88 -43.27 -11.74
CA GLU A 608 -16.64 -43.68 -11.09
C GLU A 608 -15.46 -42.76 -11.45
N ARG A 609 -15.33 -42.35 -12.71
CA ARG A 609 -14.30 -41.39 -13.18
C ARG A 609 -14.50 -40.03 -12.53
N ILE A 610 -15.74 -39.56 -12.41
CA ILE A 610 -16.09 -38.28 -11.79
C ILE A 610 -15.76 -38.30 -10.29
N ASP A 611 -16.07 -39.39 -9.58
CA ASP A 611 -15.74 -39.57 -8.17
C ASP A 611 -14.22 -39.71 -7.96
N ASN A 612 -13.54 -40.54 -8.76
CA ASN A 612 -12.08 -40.68 -8.74
C ASN A 612 -11.36 -39.34 -8.99
N THR A 613 -11.90 -38.49 -9.87
CA THR A 613 -11.34 -37.16 -10.15
C THR A 613 -11.46 -36.25 -8.93
N PHE A 614 -12.59 -36.30 -8.22
CA PHE A 614 -12.78 -35.55 -6.98
C PHE A 614 -11.87 -36.05 -5.87
N GLU A 615 -11.82 -37.36 -5.63
CA GLU A 615 -10.93 -37.97 -4.63
C GLU A 615 -9.46 -37.68 -4.90
N SER A 616 -9.04 -37.77 -6.18
CA SER A 616 -7.70 -37.41 -6.61
C SER A 616 -7.38 -35.94 -6.32
N GLY A 617 -8.35 -35.05 -6.53
CA GLY A 617 -8.24 -33.62 -6.20
C GLY A 617 -8.14 -33.37 -4.69
N VAL A 618 -8.97 -34.04 -3.87
CA VAL A 618 -8.92 -33.95 -2.40
C VAL A 618 -7.60 -34.47 -1.86
N ARG A 619 -7.09 -35.58 -2.41
CA ARG A 619 -5.77 -36.13 -2.06
C ARG A 619 -4.66 -35.14 -2.42
N TYR A 620 -4.69 -34.59 -3.63
CA TYR A 620 -3.72 -33.58 -4.08
C TYR A 620 -3.74 -32.36 -3.15
N PHE A 621 -4.91 -31.83 -2.82
CA PHE A 621 -5.06 -30.75 -1.84
C PHE A 621 -4.46 -31.14 -0.47
N THR A 622 -4.81 -32.30 0.06
CA THR A 622 -4.32 -32.79 1.36
C THR A 622 -2.80 -32.93 1.40
N ASP A 623 -2.18 -33.44 0.33
CA ASP A 623 -0.74 -33.62 0.25
C ASP A 623 0.00 -32.27 0.29
N HIS A 624 -0.51 -31.24 -0.39
CA HIS A 624 0.09 -29.90 -0.41
C HIS A 624 -0.23 -29.09 0.86
N VAL A 625 -1.39 -29.31 1.50
CA VAL A 625 -1.72 -28.75 2.81
C VAL A 625 -0.87 -29.36 3.93
N ARG A 626 -0.58 -30.67 3.89
CA ARG A 626 0.32 -31.29 4.87
C ARG A 626 1.72 -30.71 4.82
N GLN A 627 2.21 -30.38 3.63
CA GLN A 627 3.47 -29.68 3.48
C GLN A 627 3.41 -28.29 4.12
N GLU A 628 2.35 -27.53 3.88
CA GLU A 628 2.10 -26.23 4.54
C GLU A 628 1.98 -26.37 6.08
N VAL A 629 1.36 -27.43 6.60
CA VAL A 629 1.31 -27.72 8.04
C VAL A 629 2.68 -28.08 8.59
N ASN A 630 3.51 -28.81 7.85
CA ASN A 630 4.89 -29.10 8.25
C ASN A 630 5.73 -27.82 8.32
N ASP A 631 5.59 -26.95 7.32
CA ASP A 631 6.26 -25.65 7.27
C ASP A 631 5.70 -24.71 8.35
N ALA A 632 4.40 -24.78 8.66
CA ALA A 632 3.76 -24.03 9.74
C ALA A 632 4.06 -24.58 11.14
N ILE A 633 4.43 -25.85 11.29
CA ILE A 633 4.99 -26.38 12.54
C ILE A 633 6.41 -25.86 12.72
N GLU A 634 7.21 -25.81 11.65
CA GLU A 634 8.53 -25.17 11.66
C GLU A 634 8.43 -23.66 11.95
N GLU A 635 7.52 -22.95 11.29
CA GLU A 635 7.28 -21.52 11.44
C GLU A 635 6.56 -21.18 12.76
N GLY A 636 5.59 -21.98 13.19
CA GLY A 636 4.82 -21.82 14.43
C GLY A 636 5.63 -22.14 15.68
N LEU A 637 6.56 -23.09 15.59
CA LEU A 637 7.61 -23.23 16.59
C LEU A 637 8.54 -22.00 16.56
N ASN A 638 8.86 -21.42 15.40
CA ASN A 638 9.69 -20.22 15.31
C ASN A 638 9.00 -18.92 15.82
N HIS A 639 7.67 -18.79 15.71
CA HIS A 639 6.95 -17.53 15.99
C HIS A 639 6.62 -17.30 17.49
N ASN A 640 6.45 -18.36 18.30
CA ASN A 640 6.16 -18.21 19.73
C ASN A 640 6.70 -19.36 20.60
N ILE A 641 7.92 -19.81 20.30
CA ILE A 641 8.58 -20.93 20.95
C ILE A 641 8.51 -20.86 22.49
N GLN A 642 8.61 -19.66 23.05
CA GLN A 642 8.68 -19.39 24.48
C GLN A 642 7.38 -19.69 25.23
N ASN A 643 6.22 -19.37 24.64
CA ASN A 643 4.93 -19.64 25.27
C ASN A 643 4.54 -21.10 25.15
N HIS A 644 4.87 -21.76 24.03
CA HIS A 644 4.67 -23.20 23.89
C HIS A 644 5.53 -23.98 24.88
N ILE A 645 6.80 -23.59 25.06
CA ILE A 645 7.66 -24.16 26.10
C ILE A 645 7.04 -23.97 27.48
N ARG A 646 6.54 -22.77 27.80
CA ARG A 646 5.91 -22.49 29.10
C ARG A 646 4.67 -23.34 29.33
N SER A 647 3.79 -23.45 28.32
CA SER A 647 2.57 -24.26 28.41
C SER A 647 2.88 -25.75 28.61
N ALA A 648 3.86 -26.28 27.87
CA ALA A 648 4.29 -27.67 28.04
C ALA A 648 4.90 -27.92 29.42
N LEU A 649 5.79 -27.04 29.89
CA LEU A 649 6.41 -27.16 31.22
C LEU A 649 5.37 -27.10 32.36
N ASN A 650 4.30 -26.30 32.22
CA ASN A 650 3.20 -26.24 33.19
C ASN A 650 2.44 -27.56 33.32
N ASN A 651 2.50 -28.41 32.29
CA ASN A 651 1.83 -29.71 32.25
C ASN A 651 2.75 -30.88 32.67
N MET A 652 4.03 -30.61 32.97
CA MET A 652 4.99 -31.61 33.46
C MET A 652 5.03 -31.68 34.99
N ASP A 653 5.23 -32.87 35.56
CA ASP A 653 5.54 -33.02 36.98
C ASP A 653 7.04 -32.75 37.25
N LEU A 654 7.32 -31.57 37.80
CA LEU A 654 8.67 -31.09 38.09
C LEU A 654 9.01 -31.08 39.59
N THR A 655 8.14 -31.63 40.44
CA THR A 655 8.29 -31.58 41.92
C THR A 655 9.59 -32.20 42.44
N HIS A 656 10.12 -33.19 41.71
CA HIS A 656 11.39 -33.85 42.01
C HIS A 656 12.65 -32.99 41.75
N LEU A 657 12.55 -31.97 40.89
CA LEU A 657 13.65 -31.03 40.60
C LEU A 657 13.47 -29.69 41.34
N PHE A 658 12.22 -29.28 41.55
CA PHE A 658 11.85 -28.04 42.23
C PHE A 658 10.84 -28.36 43.36
N PRO A 659 11.31 -28.50 44.61
CA PRO A 659 10.46 -28.94 45.74
C PRO A 659 9.36 -27.94 46.16
N GLN A 660 9.34 -26.72 45.60
CA GLN A 660 8.31 -25.71 45.85
C GLN A 660 7.35 -25.66 44.67
N GLU A 661 6.04 -25.83 44.92
CA GLU A 661 4.99 -25.81 43.90
C GLU A 661 4.87 -24.44 43.20
N GLY A 662 4.67 -24.47 41.87
CA GLY A 662 4.24 -23.30 41.09
C GLY A 662 5.32 -22.44 40.41
N GLU A 663 6.60 -22.81 40.46
CA GLU A 663 7.69 -21.92 39.99
C GLU A 663 8.51 -22.50 38.82
N ILE A 664 8.00 -22.30 37.60
CA ILE A 664 8.59 -22.79 36.33
C ILE A 664 9.61 -21.78 35.74
N LEU A 665 10.51 -22.29 34.89
CA LEU A 665 11.53 -21.50 34.17
C LEU A 665 10.93 -20.31 33.41
N ARG A 666 11.70 -19.21 33.34
CA ARG A 666 11.28 -17.96 32.69
C ARG A 666 12.37 -17.42 31.75
N ARG A 667 11.97 -16.54 30.83
CA ARG A 667 12.87 -15.69 30.02
C ARG A 667 14.03 -16.47 29.36
N SER A 668 15.28 -16.08 29.58
CA SER A 668 16.45 -16.64 28.88
C SER A 668 16.66 -18.14 29.13
N ALA A 669 16.13 -18.68 30.24
CA ALA A 669 16.13 -20.13 30.49
C ALA A 669 15.26 -20.90 29.47
N LEU A 670 14.14 -20.31 29.05
CA LEU A 670 13.27 -20.88 28.01
C LEU A 670 13.94 -20.76 26.63
N THR A 671 14.76 -19.73 26.38
CA THR A 671 15.57 -19.60 25.14
C THR A 671 16.58 -20.74 24.99
N LEU A 672 17.13 -21.27 26.08
CA LEU A 672 18.01 -22.45 26.02
C LEU A 672 17.27 -23.71 25.56
N ILE A 673 16.02 -23.87 26.01
CA ILE A 673 15.15 -24.97 25.58
C ILE A 673 14.78 -24.79 24.09
N ALA A 674 14.43 -23.56 23.70
CA ALA A 674 14.11 -23.20 22.32
C ALA A 674 15.22 -23.58 21.32
N LYS A 675 16.50 -23.34 21.68
CA LYS A 675 17.64 -23.71 20.83
C LYS A 675 17.82 -25.22 20.62
N ALA A 676 17.25 -26.06 21.49
CA ALA A 676 17.33 -27.51 21.38
C ALA A 676 16.17 -28.13 20.56
N ILE A 677 15.08 -27.38 20.35
CA ILE A 677 13.86 -27.83 19.66
C ILE A 677 14.11 -28.25 18.21
N PRO A 678 14.83 -27.50 17.34
CA PRO A 678 15.02 -27.89 15.94
C PRO A 678 15.63 -29.28 15.76
N ARG A 679 16.55 -29.67 16.66
CA ARG A 679 17.16 -31.01 16.65
C ARG A 679 16.15 -32.11 17.02
N GLN A 680 15.21 -31.80 17.92
CA GLN A 680 14.15 -32.73 18.31
C GLN A 680 13.07 -32.85 17.21
N VAL A 681 12.78 -31.75 16.50
CA VAL A 681 11.94 -31.77 15.28
C VAL A 681 12.51 -32.73 14.25
N GLN A 682 13.81 -32.61 13.92
CA GLN A 682 14.48 -33.52 12.98
C GLN A 682 14.41 -34.99 13.41
N THR A 683 14.48 -35.25 14.73
CA THR A 683 14.40 -36.60 15.29
C THR A 683 12.98 -37.17 15.17
N TYR A 684 11.94 -36.36 15.35
CA TYR A 684 10.55 -36.73 15.13
C TYR A 684 10.27 -37.05 13.66
N MET A 685 10.79 -36.22 12.75
CA MET A 685 10.61 -36.41 11.29
C MET A 685 11.22 -37.72 10.76
N ALA A 686 12.24 -38.26 11.44
CA ALA A 686 12.87 -39.52 11.03
C ALA A 686 12.01 -40.78 11.28
N THR A 687 10.99 -40.69 12.15
CA THR A 687 10.09 -41.81 12.49
C THR A 687 8.71 -41.28 12.91
N PRO A 688 7.85 -40.85 11.97
CA PRO A 688 6.53 -40.30 12.29
C PRO A 688 5.58 -41.39 12.80
N SER A 689 4.82 -41.12 13.87
CA SER A 689 3.76 -42.02 14.35
C SER A 689 2.48 -41.89 13.51
N ASN A 690 1.82 -43.01 13.19
CA ASN A 690 0.59 -43.07 12.38
C ASN A 690 -0.69 -42.55 13.06
N GLU A 691 -0.61 -41.95 14.24
CA GLU A 691 -1.80 -41.49 14.96
C GLU A 691 -2.22 -40.09 14.52
N ASN A 692 -3.53 -39.90 14.33
CA ASN A 692 -4.22 -38.62 14.14
C ASN A 692 -3.95 -37.70 15.33
N THR A 693 -2.77 -37.09 15.36
CA THR A 693 -2.29 -36.29 16.48
C THR A 693 -2.29 -34.85 16.01
N SER A 694 -2.96 -33.98 16.76
CA SER A 694 -3.04 -32.57 16.40
C SER A 694 -1.65 -31.91 16.45
N PRO A 695 -1.38 -30.88 15.62
CA PRO A 695 -0.10 -30.17 15.61
C PRO A 695 0.37 -29.72 17.00
N GLU A 696 -0.56 -29.37 17.89
CA GLU A 696 -0.28 -28.92 19.26
C GLU A 696 0.30 -30.05 20.13
N LYS A 697 -0.17 -31.29 19.95
CA LYS A 697 0.33 -32.45 20.70
C LYS A 697 1.72 -32.87 20.24
N ILE A 698 1.99 -32.77 18.93
CA ILE A 698 3.32 -33.05 18.35
C ILE A 698 4.33 -32.01 18.85
N ALA A 699 3.94 -30.73 18.84
CA ALA A 699 4.76 -29.65 19.40
C ALA A 699 5.08 -29.89 20.89
N ALA A 700 4.11 -30.36 21.69
CA ALA A 700 4.31 -30.61 23.12
C ALA A 700 5.37 -31.69 23.42
N ASP A 701 5.38 -32.84 22.71
CA ASP A 701 6.39 -33.91 22.92
C ASP A 701 7.81 -33.44 22.54
N ILE A 702 7.93 -32.71 21.43
CA ILE A 702 9.21 -32.15 20.97
C ILE A 702 9.79 -31.19 22.02
N ILE A 703 8.93 -30.34 22.60
CA ILE A 703 9.29 -29.39 23.65
C ILE A 703 9.73 -30.11 24.93
N GLU A 704 9.04 -31.18 25.33
CA GLU A 704 9.39 -31.96 26.53
C GLU A 704 10.80 -32.54 26.45
N ARG A 705 11.14 -33.13 25.31
CA ARG A 705 12.47 -33.71 25.07
C ARG A 705 13.56 -32.65 25.08
N ALA A 706 13.27 -31.45 24.58
CA ALA A 706 14.19 -30.32 24.60
C ALA A 706 14.40 -29.74 26.01
N ALA A 707 13.39 -29.81 26.89
CA ALA A 707 13.40 -29.16 28.20
C ALA A 707 14.24 -29.90 29.26
N GLN A 708 14.24 -31.23 29.28
CA GLN A 708 14.83 -32.01 30.38
C GLN A 708 16.30 -31.68 30.73
N PRO A 709 17.24 -31.53 29.77
CA PRO A 709 18.64 -31.25 30.09
C PRO A 709 18.86 -29.89 30.77
N VAL A 710 18.06 -28.89 30.40
CA VAL A 710 18.14 -27.53 30.96
C VAL A 710 17.63 -27.50 32.39
N LEU A 711 16.52 -28.21 32.67
CA LEU A 711 15.92 -28.29 34.00
C LEU A 711 16.89 -28.86 35.04
N ARG A 712 17.68 -29.88 34.68
CA ARG A 712 18.70 -30.48 35.57
C ARG A 712 19.79 -29.49 35.97
N LYS A 713 20.37 -28.77 35.00
CA LYS A 713 21.41 -27.75 35.27
C LYS A 713 20.89 -26.61 36.16
N LYS A 714 19.61 -26.28 36.06
CA LYS A 714 18.97 -25.26 36.91
C LYS A 714 18.83 -25.71 38.36
N ALA A 715 18.56 -26.99 38.60
CA ALA A 715 18.54 -27.54 39.95
C ALA A 715 19.94 -27.43 40.62
N ASP A 716 21.02 -27.69 39.88
CA ASP A 716 22.39 -27.57 40.40
C ASP A 716 22.75 -26.13 40.82
N LEU A 717 22.29 -25.13 40.07
CA LEU A 717 22.48 -23.72 40.41
C LEU A 717 21.74 -23.30 41.68
N LEU A 718 20.51 -23.77 41.87
CA LEU A 718 19.74 -23.52 43.08
C LEU A 718 20.41 -24.15 44.31
N ASN A 719 21.03 -25.32 44.14
CA ASN A 719 21.86 -25.93 45.18
C ASN A 719 23.10 -25.08 45.52
N LYS A 720 23.77 -24.51 44.51
CA LYS A 720 24.91 -23.60 44.73
C LYS A 720 24.50 -22.31 45.44
N LEU A 721 23.37 -21.72 45.06
CA LEU A 721 22.80 -20.52 45.69
C LEU A 721 22.63 -20.69 47.20
N ASN A 722 22.20 -21.88 47.64
CA ASN A 722 22.00 -22.18 49.06
C ASN A 722 23.27 -22.08 49.92
N ASN A 723 24.45 -22.09 49.29
CA ASN A 723 25.74 -22.01 49.96
C ASN A 723 26.39 -20.62 49.92
N LEU A 724 25.74 -19.61 49.31
CA LEU A 724 26.25 -18.23 49.26
C LEU A 724 25.88 -17.43 50.53
N PRO A 725 26.73 -16.49 50.99
CA PRO A 725 26.48 -15.67 52.18
C PRO A 725 25.45 -14.58 51.90
N MET A 726 24.16 -14.92 52.02
CA MET A 726 23.01 -14.05 51.76
C MET A 726 21.92 -14.22 52.82
N THR A 727 21.09 -13.19 53.01
CA THR A 727 19.86 -13.27 53.82
C THR A 727 18.81 -14.16 53.15
N SER A 728 17.78 -14.56 53.90
CA SER A 728 16.67 -15.37 53.38
C SER A 728 15.91 -14.63 52.27
N GLU A 729 15.73 -13.32 52.41
CA GLU A 729 15.05 -12.46 51.45
C GLU A 729 15.87 -12.27 50.17
N GLN A 730 17.19 -12.07 50.31
CA GLN A 730 18.12 -12.04 49.17
C GLN A 730 18.08 -13.38 48.42
N ARG A 731 18.18 -14.50 49.14
CA ARG A 731 18.17 -15.84 48.57
C ARG A 731 16.87 -16.14 47.81
N ALA A 732 15.72 -15.72 48.33
CA ALA A 732 14.44 -15.85 47.63
C ALA A 732 14.43 -15.07 46.31
N ALA A 733 14.90 -13.81 46.32
CA ALA A 733 15.02 -12.99 45.11
C ALA A 733 15.96 -13.60 44.05
N PHE A 734 17.08 -14.19 44.48
CA PHE A 734 18.05 -14.81 43.57
C PHE A 734 17.64 -16.19 43.06
N SER A 735 16.90 -16.95 43.86
CA SER A 735 16.27 -18.19 43.42
C SER A 735 15.33 -17.93 42.26
N HIS A 736 14.51 -16.87 42.37
CA HIS A 736 13.66 -16.41 41.28
C HIS A 736 14.45 -16.02 40.03
N TRP A 737 15.57 -15.31 40.20
CA TRP A 737 16.42 -14.88 39.10
C TRP A 737 17.14 -16.04 38.39
N ILE A 738 17.70 -17.02 39.12
CA ILE A 738 18.35 -18.21 38.53
C ILE A 738 17.40 -19.00 37.62
N ARG A 739 16.13 -19.10 38.03
CA ARG A 739 15.07 -19.75 37.24
C ARG A 739 14.71 -18.98 35.97
N SER A 740 15.13 -17.72 35.85
CA SER A 740 14.90 -16.86 34.69
C SER A 740 16.13 -16.61 33.81
N SER A 741 17.33 -16.88 34.31
CA SER A 741 18.57 -16.54 33.63
C SER A 741 19.02 -17.62 32.65
N ASP A 742 20.01 -17.32 31.83
CA ASP A 742 20.70 -18.26 30.93
C ASP A 742 21.90 -18.96 31.60
N ILE A 743 22.21 -18.63 32.86
CA ILE A 743 23.32 -19.25 33.57
C ILE A 743 23.08 -20.75 33.73
N THR A 744 24.11 -21.54 33.50
CA THR A 744 24.06 -23.00 33.69
C THR A 744 25.25 -23.53 34.47
N ASP A 745 26.22 -22.66 34.81
CA ASP A 745 27.46 -23.00 35.50
C ASP A 745 27.47 -22.42 36.94
N PRO A 746 27.60 -23.27 37.97
CA PRO A 746 27.77 -22.84 39.36
C PRO A 746 28.98 -21.94 39.64
N GLU A 747 30.06 -22.00 38.87
CA GLU A 747 31.24 -21.12 39.06
C GLU A 747 30.97 -19.69 38.57
N GLU A 748 30.25 -19.55 37.45
CA GLU A 748 29.82 -18.26 36.92
C GLU A 748 28.84 -17.55 37.88
N LEU A 749 28.05 -18.32 38.64
CA LEU A 749 27.13 -17.77 39.65
C LEU A 749 27.91 -17.11 40.79
N GLN A 750 29.04 -17.71 41.19
CA GLN A 750 29.93 -17.14 42.20
C GLN A 750 30.56 -15.83 41.71
N LEU A 751 31.06 -15.79 40.47
CA LEU A 751 31.60 -14.56 39.87
C LEU A 751 30.56 -13.43 39.86
N THR A 752 29.33 -13.75 39.47
CA THR A 752 28.23 -12.77 39.42
C THR A 752 27.97 -12.16 40.80
N PHE A 753 27.98 -12.99 41.84
CA PHE A 753 27.82 -12.54 43.23
C PHE A 753 28.93 -11.62 43.70
N ASP A 754 30.18 -12.01 43.46
CA ASP A 754 31.35 -11.23 43.85
C ASP A 754 31.35 -9.83 43.20
N ASN A 755 31.00 -9.76 41.91
CA ASN A 755 30.88 -8.49 41.18
C ASN A 755 29.71 -7.63 41.68
N ALA A 756 28.59 -8.27 42.03
CA ALA A 756 27.44 -7.57 42.57
C ALA A 756 27.72 -6.90 43.91
N GLN A 757 28.57 -7.49 44.75
CA GLN A 757 28.99 -6.88 46.01
C GLN A 757 29.79 -5.58 45.79
N ILE A 758 30.65 -5.54 44.76
CA ILE A 758 31.41 -4.35 44.38
C ILE A 758 30.46 -3.22 43.97
N GLN A 759 29.51 -3.52 43.09
CA GLN A 759 28.54 -2.54 42.60
C GLN A 759 27.59 -2.08 43.72
N ALA A 760 27.13 -2.99 44.58
CA ALA A 760 26.29 -2.68 45.74
C ALA A 760 26.98 -1.68 46.69
N ALA A 761 28.28 -1.84 46.94
CA ALA A 761 29.04 -0.92 47.77
C ALA A 761 29.10 0.50 47.15
N ALA A 762 29.27 0.61 45.83
CA ALA A 762 29.26 1.90 45.14
C ALA A 762 27.90 2.59 45.20
N LEU A 763 26.80 1.86 44.99
CA LEU A 763 25.44 2.38 45.13
C LEU A 763 25.13 2.84 46.56
N GLN A 764 25.62 2.10 47.57
CA GLN A 764 25.48 2.52 48.97
C GLN A 764 26.22 3.82 49.26
N THR A 765 27.42 4.02 48.69
CA THR A 765 28.17 5.28 48.82
C THR A 765 27.39 6.45 48.23
N ILE A 766 26.83 6.29 47.03
CA ILE A 766 26.02 7.34 46.37
C ILE A 766 24.75 7.64 47.18
N ALA A 767 24.04 6.60 47.64
CA ALA A 767 22.78 6.73 48.36
C ALA A 767 22.94 7.39 49.74
N LYS A 768 24.05 7.14 50.43
CA LYS A 768 24.29 7.59 51.82
C LYS A 768 25.12 8.88 51.94
N ALA A 769 25.56 9.47 50.84
CA ALA A 769 26.39 10.68 50.87
C ALA A 769 25.62 11.91 51.39
N ASP A 770 26.20 12.57 52.39
CA ASP A 770 25.74 13.83 52.97
C ASP A 770 26.95 14.77 53.18
N PRO A 771 27.04 15.94 52.49
CA PRO A 771 26.09 16.43 51.50
C PRO A 771 25.99 15.51 50.26
N PRO A 772 24.89 15.58 49.47
CA PRO A 772 24.73 14.80 48.24
C PRO A 772 25.90 14.97 47.27
N LEU A 773 26.37 13.85 46.69
CA LEU A 773 27.39 13.89 45.64
C LEU A 773 26.89 14.67 44.42
N SER A 774 27.79 15.45 43.82
CA SER A 774 27.57 16.01 42.49
C SER A 774 27.46 14.91 41.42
N ALA A 775 26.97 15.27 40.24
CA ALA A 775 26.93 14.36 39.09
C ALA A 775 28.33 13.81 38.74
N GLU A 776 29.37 14.65 38.81
CA GLU A 776 30.75 14.24 38.53
C GLU A 776 31.29 13.22 39.55
N GLU A 777 31.02 13.43 40.83
CA GLU A 777 31.41 12.50 41.91
C GLU A 777 30.62 11.19 41.85
N THR A 778 29.35 11.26 41.46
CA THR A 778 28.51 10.09 41.21
C THR A 778 29.08 9.27 40.04
N PHE A 779 29.44 9.92 38.93
CA PHE A 779 30.10 9.30 37.78
C PHE A 779 31.42 8.62 38.18
N ARG A 780 32.31 9.31 38.92
CA ARG A 780 33.59 8.73 39.38
C ARG A 780 33.40 7.52 40.29
N THR A 781 32.38 7.54 41.14
CA THR A 781 32.04 6.41 42.03
C THR A 781 31.63 5.17 41.23
N LEU A 782 30.80 5.35 40.20
CA LEU A 782 30.42 4.27 39.28
C LEU A 782 31.61 3.81 38.44
N ALA A 783 32.44 4.72 37.92
CA ALA A 783 33.64 4.38 37.15
C ALA A 783 34.58 3.45 37.93
N LYS A 784 34.76 3.68 39.23
CA LYS A 784 35.61 2.82 40.06
C LYS A 784 35.04 1.41 40.22
N ALA A 785 33.72 1.28 40.38
CA ALA A 785 33.06 -0.03 40.46
C ALA A 785 33.13 -0.79 39.14
N ALA A 786 32.99 -0.08 38.01
CA ALA A 786 33.11 -0.66 36.67
C ALA A 786 34.51 -1.24 36.45
N GLN A 787 35.57 -0.51 36.85
CA GLN A 787 36.95 -0.96 36.76
C GLN A 787 37.18 -2.29 37.49
N LEU A 788 36.77 -2.39 38.76
CA LEU A 788 36.95 -3.60 39.56
C LEU A 788 36.14 -4.80 39.03
N THR A 789 34.94 -4.52 38.49
CA THR A 789 34.08 -5.53 37.85
C THR A 789 34.73 -6.08 36.57
N ASP A 790 35.33 -5.19 35.77
CA ASP A 790 36.01 -5.52 34.52
C ASP A 790 37.23 -6.43 34.77
N GLU A 791 38.11 -6.03 35.70
CA GLU A 791 39.33 -6.77 36.08
C GLU A 791 39.04 -8.20 36.59
N ARG A 792 37.99 -8.37 37.41
CA ARG A 792 37.59 -9.70 37.93
C ARG A 792 37.01 -10.59 36.84
N THR A 793 36.19 -10.02 35.96
CA THR A 793 35.56 -10.78 34.85
C THR A 793 36.63 -11.27 33.87
N ASP A 794 37.62 -10.42 33.55
CA ASP A 794 38.74 -10.82 32.70
C ASP A 794 39.63 -11.87 33.36
N THR A 795 39.79 -11.82 34.67
CA THR A 795 40.53 -12.85 35.41
C THR A 795 39.81 -14.21 35.36
N TYR A 796 38.48 -14.24 35.52
CA TYR A 796 37.69 -15.47 35.40
C TYR A 796 37.75 -16.08 33.98
N ALA A 797 37.79 -15.23 32.96
CA ALA A 797 37.80 -15.64 31.57
C ALA A 797 39.14 -16.27 31.13
N LYS A 798 40.25 -16.00 31.84
CA LYS A 798 41.59 -16.49 31.47
C LYS A 798 41.63 -18.02 31.46
N GLY A 799 41.96 -18.60 30.31
CA GLY A 799 42.09 -20.05 30.13
C GLY A 799 40.76 -20.80 30.00
N LYS A 800 39.63 -20.09 29.94
CA LYS A 800 38.30 -20.64 29.65
C LYS A 800 37.86 -20.23 28.24
N ASP A 801 37.02 -21.05 27.60
CA ASP A 801 36.28 -20.65 26.39
C ASP A 801 35.12 -19.74 26.81
N TYR A 802 35.45 -18.47 27.11
CA TYR A 802 34.54 -17.46 27.66
C TYR A 802 34.51 -16.23 26.77
N SER A 803 33.46 -16.15 25.94
CA SER A 803 33.33 -15.16 24.86
C SER A 803 33.16 -13.73 25.39
N ALA A 804 33.41 -12.73 24.54
CA ALA A 804 33.17 -11.33 24.87
C ALA A 804 31.70 -11.06 25.27
N GLU A 805 30.75 -11.76 24.62
CA GLU A 805 29.32 -11.72 24.96
C GLU A 805 29.03 -12.30 26.34
N GLN A 806 29.69 -13.41 26.70
CA GLN A 806 29.53 -14.03 28.02
C GLN A 806 30.13 -13.13 29.13
N LYS A 807 31.28 -12.50 28.86
CA LYS A 807 31.86 -11.48 29.76
C LYS A 807 30.89 -10.32 29.98
N PHE A 808 30.29 -9.80 28.90
CA PHE A 808 29.30 -8.74 28.97
C PHE A 808 28.06 -9.16 29.77
N ALA A 809 27.50 -10.34 29.49
CA ALA A 809 26.35 -10.87 30.20
C ALA A 809 26.60 -11.08 31.69
N ALA A 810 27.78 -11.56 32.09
CA ALA A 810 28.16 -11.69 33.51
C ALA A 810 28.19 -10.35 34.24
N LYS A 811 28.76 -9.31 33.61
CA LYS A 811 28.81 -7.95 34.18
C LYS A 811 27.41 -7.38 34.42
N ASN A 812 26.48 -7.59 33.49
CA ASN A 812 25.10 -7.08 33.61
C ASN A 812 24.28 -7.82 34.69
N ARG A 813 24.48 -9.13 34.80
CA ARG A 813 23.83 -9.95 35.83
C ARG A 813 24.23 -9.51 37.24
N ALA A 814 25.48 -9.02 37.39
CA ALA A 814 25.94 -8.43 38.64
C ALA A 814 25.18 -7.14 39.02
N SER A 815 24.79 -6.30 38.05
CA SER A 815 24.03 -5.05 38.32
C SER A 815 22.63 -5.29 38.86
N PHE A 816 21.92 -6.29 38.33
CA PHE A 816 20.64 -6.74 38.90
C PHE A 816 20.81 -7.25 40.34
N MET A 817 21.86 -8.04 40.57
CA MET A 817 22.14 -8.61 41.88
C MET A 817 22.57 -7.57 42.90
N ALA A 818 23.36 -6.57 42.49
CA ALA A 818 23.79 -5.47 43.34
C ALA A 818 22.61 -4.71 43.95
N TYR A 819 21.58 -4.44 43.15
CA TYR A 819 20.39 -3.74 43.60
C TYR A 819 19.61 -4.53 44.67
N SER A 820 19.47 -5.85 44.48
CA SER A 820 18.82 -6.72 45.46
C SER A 820 19.63 -6.83 46.77
N LEU A 821 20.96 -6.75 46.69
CA LEU A 821 21.85 -6.75 47.85
C LEU A 821 21.72 -5.49 48.70
N ILE A 822 21.56 -4.31 48.09
CA ILE A 822 21.39 -3.04 48.84
C ILE A 822 19.97 -2.87 49.40
N LYS A 823 18.95 -3.37 48.69
CA LYS A 823 17.54 -3.31 49.12
C LYS A 823 17.24 -4.23 50.30
N ASN A 824 17.74 -5.46 50.26
CA ASN A 824 17.48 -6.50 51.27
C ASN A 824 18.72 -6.80 52.14
N GLY A 825 19.66 -5.85 52.21
CA GLY A 825 20.93 -5.98 52.94
C GLY A 825 20.80 -5.82 54.46
N ILE A 826 21.93 -5.91 55.17
CA ILE A 826 22.00 -5.70 56.62
C ILE A 826 23.02 -4.58 56.91
N PRO A 827 22.59 -3.34 57.28
CA PRO A 827 21.21 -2.85 57.21
C PRO A 827 20.78 -2.54 55.76
N PRO A 828 19.48 -2.63 55.42
CA PRO A 828 18.95 -2.25 54.11
C PRO A 828 18.98 -0.72 53.94
N LEU A 829 19.03 -0.23 52.69
CA LEU A 829 18.83 1.19 52.42
C LEU A 829 17.37 1.59 52.72
N SER A 830 17.17 2.75 53.36
CA SER A 830 15.83 3.30 53.59
C SER A 830 15.19 3.76 52.28
N GLN A 831 13.85 3.89 52.24
CA GLN A 831 13.15 4.45 51.07
C GLN A 831 13.66 5.86 50.69
N GLU A 832 14.00 6.68 51.68
CA GLU A 832 14.60 8.00 51.47
C GLU A 832 15.98 7.91 50.80
N GLN A 833 16.83 6.97 51.23
CA GLN A 833 18.14 6.73 50.60
C GLN A 833 17.99 6.18 49.18
N MET A 834 16.99 5.35 48.93
CA MET A 834 16.68 4.83 47.59
C MET A 834 16.15 5.93 46.66
N ARG A 835 15.29 6.84 47.14
CA ARG A 835 14.85 8.01 46.38
C ARG A 835 16.01 8.95 46.09
N GLY A 836 16.87 9.21 47.08
CA GLY A 836 18.08 9.99 46.86
C GLY A 836 19.05 9.36 45.85
N LEU A 837 19.15 8.02 45.78
CA LEU A 837 19.94 7.34 44.74
C LEU A 837 19.35 7.59 43.35
N TYR A 838 18.03 7.48 43.21
CA TYR A 838 17.32 7.81 41.99
C TYR A 838 17.54 9.27 41.58
N ASP A 839 17.29 10.24 42.47
CA ASP A 839 17.38 11.66 42.15
C ASP A 839 18.79 12.04 41.65
N ARG A 840 19.83 11.36 42.17
CA ARG A 840 21.22 11.54 41.73
C ARG A 840 21.47 10.92 40.35
N LEU A 841 21.04 9.68 40.12
CA LEU A 841 21.24 9.01 38.81
C LEU A 841 20.38 9.63 37.70
N HIS A 842 19.23 10.20 38.05
CA HIS A 842 18.25 10.83 37.16
C HIS A 842 18.42 12.37 37.11
N SER A 843 19.50 12.92 37.66
CA SER A 843 19.78 14.35 37.49
C SER A 843 19.96 14.66 35.99
N PRO A 844 19.53 15.83 35.48
CA PRO A 844 19.70 16.20 34.08
C PRO A 844 21.15 16.03 33.58
N GLU A 845 22.13 16.36 34.42
CA GLU A 845 23.55 16.23 34.12
C GLU A 845 24.00 14.77 34.06
N MET A 846 23.51 13.91 34.98
CA MET A 846 23.81 12.48 34.94
C MET A 846 23.19 11.80 33.72
N LEU A 847 21.94 12.12 33.40
CA LEU A 847 21.27 11.60 32.20
C LEU A 847 22.00 12.02 30.92
N SER A 848 22.44 13.28 30.85
CA SER A 848 23.26 13.80 29.76
C SER A 848 24.57 13.01 29.61
N MET A 849 25.29 12.75 30.71
CA MET A 849 26.51 11.95 30.67
C MET A 849 26.24 10.50 30.25
N ILE A 850 25.16 9.87 30.72
CA ILE A 850 24.78 8.50 30.35
C ILE A 850 24.49 8.41 28.85
N ARG A 851 23.72 9.35 28.29
CA ARG A 851 23.45 9.43 26.85
C ARG A 851 24.74 9.58 26.05
N GLN A 852 25.57 10.55 26.41
CA GLN A 852 26.83 10.81 25.70
C GLN A 852 27.77 9.61 25.75
N LEU A 853 27.92 8.94 26.89
CA LEU A 853 28.65 7.68 27.00
C LEU A 853 28.10 6.62 26.06
N ARG A 854 26.77 6.46 26.03
CA ARG A 854 26.08 5.49 25.17
C ARG A 854 26.41 5.74 23.71
N GLY A 855 26.29 6.98 23.24
CA GLY A 855 26.64 7.37 21.86
C GLY A 855 28.10 7.14 21.50
N ILE A 856 29.04 7.35 22.44
CA ILE A 856 30.47 7.07 22.22
C ILE A 856 30.70 5.56 22.08
N VAL A 857 30.14 4.74 22.98
CA VAL A 857 30.42 3.30 22.98
C VAL A 857 29.69 2.55 21.87
N THR A 858 28.59 3.05 21.32
CA THR A 858 27.90 2.40 20.19
C THR A 858 28.53 2.71 18.83
N ASN A 859 29.53 3.59 18.77
CA ASN A 859 30.20 3.95 17.52
C ASN A 859 31.28 2.93 17.12
N GLU A 860 31.02 2.19 16.04
CA GLU A 860 31.89 1.12 15.53
C GLU A 860 33.29 1.60 15.11
N ALA A 861 33.43 2.87 14.67
CA ALA A 861 34.71 3.42 14.24
C ALA A 861 35.71 3.63 15.40
N ILE A 862 35.22 3.64 16.63
CA ILE A 862 36.02 3.77 17.86
C ILE A 862 36.37 2.39 18.45
N MET A 863 35.58 1.34 18.13
CA MET A 863 35.67 0.02 18.77
C MET A 863 36.95 -0.78 18.46
N ALA A 864 37.68 -0.47 17.40
CA ALA A 864 38.71 -1.35 16.85
C ALA A 864 40.15 -1.11 17.36
N GLU A 865 40.43 -0.03 18.10
CA GLU A 865 41.82 0.46 18.21
C GLU A 865 42.44 0.53 19.62
N VAL A 866 41.70 0.30 20.72
CA VAL A 866 42.21 0.60 22.08
C VAL A 866 41.80 -0.39 23.17
N ASN A 867 42.67 -0.58 24.17
CA ASN A 867 42.52 -1.61 25.21
C ASN A 867 41.55 -1.22 26.34
N ASP A 868 41.28 0.07 26.56
CA ASP A 868 40.41 0.57 27.64
C ASP A 868 38.94 0.78 27.23
N TYR A 869 38.58 0.47 25.98
CA TYR A 869 37.21 0.57 25.48
C TYR A 869 36.24 -0.33 26.26
N GLY A 870 36.68 -1.54 26.63
CA GLY A 870 35.86 -2.49 27.41
C GLY A 870 35.42 -1.94 28.78
N LEU A 871 36.25 -1.09 29.38
CA LEU A 871 35.93 -0.40 30.63
C LEU A 871 34.88 0.68 30.42
N LEU A 872 35.01 1.51 29.39
CA LEU A 872 34.03 2.56 29.07
C LEU A 872 32.65 1.96 28.75
N ASN A 873 32.62 0.86 28.00
CA ASN A 873 31.40 0.12 27.71
C ASN A 873 30.78 -0.50 28.97
N THR A 874 31.61 -1.04 29.86
CA THR A 874 31.16 -1.57 31.16
C THR A 874 30.54 -0.46 32.02
N LEU A 875 31.16 0.72 32.07
CA LEU A 875 30.64 1.88 32.80
C LEU A 875 29.33 2.40 32.23
N SER A 876 29.24 2.57 30.90
CA SER A 876 28.01 3.00 30.22
C SER A 876 26.85 2.06 30.55
N THR A 877 27.07 0.76 30.34
CA THR A 877 26.05 -0.28 30.54
C THR A 877 25.62 -0.39 32.00
N MET A 878 26.57 -0.38 32.93
CA MET A 878 26.29 -0.45 34.36
C MET A 878 25.52 0.77 34.87
N SER A 879 25.85 1.97 34.37
CA SER A 879 25.15 3.22 34.73
C SER A 879 23.69 3.19 34.27
N ILE A 880 23.45 2.72 33.04
CA ILE A 880 22.10 2.54 32.48
C ILE A 880 21.28 1.56 33.35
N PHE A 881 21.83 0.38 33.65
CA PHE A 881 21.10 -0.60 34.45
C PHE A 881 20.85 -0.12 35.88
N HIS A 882 21.76 0.63 36.48
CA HIS A 882 21.54 1.19 37.82
C HIS A 882 20.45 2.28 37.80
N LEU A 883 20.42 3.15 36.79
CA LEU A 883 19.35 4.13 36.57
C LEU A 883 17.99 3.43 36.43
N GLN A 884 17.87 2.47 35.52
CA GLN A 884 16.63 1.72 35.28
C GLN A 884 16.12 0.98 36.52
N ASN A 885 17.04 0.39 37.30
CA ASN A 885 16.66 -0.25 38.55
C ASN A 885 16.19 0.77 39.60
N ALA A 886 16.79 1.97 39.64
CA ALA A 886 16.37 3.04 40.53
C ALA A 886 15.00 3.62 40.15
N GLU A 887 14.76 3.94 38.87
CA GLU A 887 13.46 4.37 38.32
C GLU A 887 12.33 3.43 38.72
N LYS A 888 12.56 2.13 38.51
CA LYS A 888 11.58 1.10 38.83
C LYS A 888 11.21 1.05 40.30
N GLU A 889 12.17 1.26 41.20
CA GLU A 889 11.92 1.20 42.64
C GLU A 889 11.15 2.41 43.15
N VAL A 890 11.40 3.59 42.58
CA VAL A 890 10.69 4.81 42.95
C VAL A 890 9.37 5.01 42.18
N GLY A 891 9.08 4.14 41.21
CA GLY A 891 7.85 4.15 40.42
C GLY A 891 7.81 5.23 39.33
N GLU A 892 8.97 5.67 38.85
CA GLU A 892 9.10 6.70 37.82
C GLU A 892 9.21 6.05 36.43
N LYS A 893 8.89 6.83 35.38
CA LYS A 893 8.97 6.33 34.00
C LYS A 893 10.43 6.24 33.55
N GLU A 894 10.74 5.20 32.79
CA GLU A 894 12.03 5.04 32.14
C GLU A 894 12.29 6.19 31.15
N VAL A 895 13.47 6.79 31.24
CA VAL A 895 13.88 7.86 30.31
C VAL A 895 14.61 7.31 29.09
N ASP A 896 14.50 8.04 27.97
CA ASP A 896 15.33 7.80 26.80
C ASP A 896 16.81 8.07 27.13
N ILE A 897 17.66 7.11 26.82
CA ILE A 897 19.10 7.08 27.07
C ILE A 897 19.92 7.13 25.77
N GLU A 898 19.27 7.24 24.62
CA GLU A 898 19.97 7.39 23.34
C GLU A 898 20.52 8.82 23.17
N PHE A 899 21.67 8.93 22.51
CA PHE A 899 22.28 10.21 22.18
C PHE A 899 22.02 10.53 20.72
N ASN A 900 20.95 11.29 20.50
CA ASN A 900 20.44 11.62 19.17
C ASN A 900 21.05 12.92 18.64
N ALA A 901 22.34 13.13 18.90
CA ALA A 901 23.08 14.30 18.47
C ALA A 901 24.42 13.91 17.82
N ASN A 902 25.00 14.84 17.06
CA ASN A 902 26.34 14.66 16.52
C ASN A 902 27.36 14.51 17.66
N LEU A 903 28.19 13.47 17.63
CA LEU A 903 29.22 13.21 18.65
C LEU A 903 30.21 14.36 18.85
N ALA A 904 30.40 15.23 17.86
CA ALA A 904 31.17 16.46 18.01
C ALA A 904 30.58 17.43 19.07
N LEU A 905 29.27 17.34 19.34
CA LEU A 905 28.55 18.20 20.28
C LEU A 905 28.68 17.75 21.75
N VAL A 906 29.35 16.63 22.02
CA VAL A 906 29.66 16.22 23.41
C VAL A 906 30.48 17.33 24.08
N PRO A 907 30.01 17.95 25.19
CA PRO A 907 30.69 19.09 25.81
C PRO A 907 32.07 18.72 26.36
N GLU A 908 33.04 19.63 26.26
CA GLU A 908 34.42 19.39 26.73
C GLU A 908 34.47 19.01 28.22
N LYS A 909 33.56 19.58 29.03
CA LYS A 909 33.41 19.23 30.44
C LYS A 909 33.22 17.72 30.64
N ASN A 910 32.35 17.10 29.84
CA ASN A 910 32.05 15.67 29.94
C ASN A 910 33.15 14.83 29.27
N ARG A 911 33.74 15.31 28.17
CA ARG A 911 34.92 14.69 27.54
C ARG A 911 36.07 14.54 28.53
N ALA A 912 36.32 15.55 29.36
CA ALA A 912 37.35 15.50 30.40
C ALA A 912 37.09 14.40 31.43
N LEU A 913 35.85 14.22 31.89
CA LEU A 913 35.48 13.16 32.82
C LEU A 913 35.64 11.76 32.20
N PHE A 914 35.24 11.57 30.95
CA PHE A 914 35.41 10.29 30.26
C PHE A 914 36.88 9.95 30.05
N ARG A 915 37.73 10.96 29.84
CA ARG A 915 39.18 10.83 29.67
C ARG A 915 39.88 10.38 30.95
N GLU A 916 39.32 10.67 32.13
CA GLU A 916 39.82 10.12 33.41
C GLU A 916 39.66 8.59 33.49
N VAL A 917 38.66 8.02 32.79
CA VAL A 917 38.32 6.59 32.85
C VAL A 917 38.98 5.79 31.73
N ALA A 918 38.88 6.30 30.48
CA ALA A 918 39.37 5.62 29.29
C ALA A 918 40.21 6.61 28.43
N PRO A 919 41.43 6.96 28.86
CA PRO A 919 42.25 7.97 28.21
C PRO A 919 42.63 7.62 26.76
N GLN A 920 42.80 6.34 26.42
CA GLN A 920 43.14 5.93 25.05
C GLN A 920 41.92 6.06 24.14
N THR A 921 40.77 5.57 24.59
CA THR A 921 39.48 5.72 23.89
C THR A 921 39.14 7.19 23.62
N MET A 922 39.28 8.06 24.62
CA MET A 922 38.94 9.47 24.46
C MET A 922 39.92 10.24 23.58
N ALA A 923 41.20 9.87 23.54
CA ALA A 923 42.15 10.47 22.60
C ALA A 923 41.79 10.16 21.13
N THR A 924 41.36 8.93 20.85
CA THR A 924 40.86 8.53 19.53
C THR A 924 39.56 9.25 19.21
N PHE A 925 38.64 9.35 20.17
CA PHE A 925 37.39 10.08 20.02
C PHE A 925 37.60 11.56 19.70
N ASP A 926 38.45 12.27 20.43
CA ASP A 926 38.69 13.71 20.23
C ASP A 926 39.29 14.00 18.85
N LYS A 927 40.16 13.12 18.35
CA LYS A 927 40.70 13.20 16.99
C LYS A 927 39.61 12.93 15.95
N ALA A 928 38.77 11.92 16.19
CA ALA A 928 37.69 11.53 15.31
C ALA A 928 36.52 12.51 15.33
N TYR A 929 36.33 13.30 16.40
CA TYR A 929 35.21 14.22 16.60
C TYR A 929 35.67 15.48 17.37
N PRO A 930 36.27 16.48 16.70
CA PRO A 930 36.69 17.72 17.34
C PRO A 930 35.51 18.44 18.03
N ALA A 931 35.72 18.91 19.25
CA ALA A 931 34.69 19.61 20.01
C ALA A 931 34.40 21.02 19.45
N TYR A 932 33.15 21.47 19.59
CA TYR A 932 32.79 22.87 19.36
C TYR A 932 33.42 23.77 20.42
N SER A 933 33.77 25.00 20.02
CA SER A 933 34.26 26.00 20.97
C SER A 933 33.15 26.41 21.94
N PRO A 934 33.44 26.64 23.24
CA PRO A 934 32.44 27.12 24.19
C PRO A 934 32.05 28.57 23.89
N PHE A 935 30.77 28.90 24.04
CA PHE A 935 30.31 30.29 23.99
C PHE A 935 30.68 31.03 25.28
N PRO A 936 31.23 32.25 25.22
CA PRO A 936 31.58 33.03 26.42
C PRO A 936 30.32 33.43 27.20
N ALA A 937 30.40 33.44 28.53
CA ALA A 937 29.30 33.91 29.37
C ALA A 937 29.16 35.45 29.33
N ALA A 938 27.94 35.96 29.44
CA ALA A 938 27.69 37.40 29.54
C ALA A 938 28.26 37.98 30.84
N ALA A 939 28.71 39.24 30.82
CA ALA A 939 29.25 39.93 31.98
C ALA A 939 28.23 40.12 33.12
N VAL A 940 26.96 40.32 32.79
CA VAL A 940 25.85 40.42 33.76
C VAL A 940 24.67 39.55 33.30
N PRO A 941 24.72 38.22 33.47
CA PRO A 941 23.71 37.30 32.93
C PRO A 941 22.28 37.60 33.39
N GLY A 942 22.11 38.10 34.62
CA GLY A 942 20.80 38.45 35.18
C GLY A 942 20.09 39.63 34.52
N SER A 943 20.78 40.42 33.70
CA SER A 943 20.20 41.53 32.92
C SER A 943 19.84 41.12 31.49
N MET A 944 20.17 39.89 31.07
CA MET A 944 19.76 39.33 29.79
C MET A 944 18.37 38.68 29.89
N PRO A 945 17.64 38.52 28.77
CA PRO A 945 16.37 37.80 28.77
C PRO A 945 16.51 36.38 29.32
N THR A 946 15.66 36.04 30.28
CA THR A 946 15.64 34.72 30.92
C THR A 946 14.52 33.83 30.38
N THR A 947 13.44 34.41 29.84
CA THR A 947 12.28 33.68 29.31
C THR A 947 12.20 33.71 27.78
N HIS A 948 11.50 32.74 27.19
CA HIS A 948 11.22 32.74 25.75
C HIS A 948 10.41 33.98 25.33
N THR A 949 9.37 34.35 26.10
CA THR A 949 8.55 35.54 25.87
C THR A 949 9.40 36.81 25.77
N ALA A 950 10.34 37.03 26.70
CA ALA A 950 11.20 38.21 26.66
C ALA A 950 12.12 38.25 25.42
N ARG A 951 12.52 37.09 24.88
CA ARG A 951 13.29 36.99 23.63
C ARG A 951 12.41 37.24 22.40
N ARG A 952 11.16 36.77 22.42
CA ARG A 952 10.15 37.08 21.40
C ARG A 952 9.81 38.57 21.39
N ASP A 953 9.72 39.21 22.55
CA ASP A 953 9.49 40.66 22.65
C ASP A 953 10.63 41.47 22.05
N PHE A 954 11.86 40.97 22.11
CA PHE A 954 12.99 41.56 21.39
C PHE A 954 12.78 41.49 19.87
N LEU A 955 12.34 40.33 19.33
CA LEU A 955 11.96 40.21 17.92
C LEU A 955 10.87 41.21 17.55
N VAL A 956 9.76 41.24 18.28
CA VAL A 956 8.60 42.11 17.99
C VAL A 956 8.98 43.59 17.98
N ARG A 957 9.83 44.05 18.90
CA ARG A 957 10.27 45.45 18.96
C ARG A 957 11.09 45.87 17.74
N HIS A 958 11.91 44.96 17.20
CA HIS A 958 12.86 45.28 16.13
C HIS A 958 12.44 44.78 14.75
N ILE A 959 11.35 44.01 14.63
CA ILE A 959 10.90 43.45 13.34
C ILE A 959 10.52 44.53 12.31
N ASN A 960 10.14 45.74 12.76
CA ASN A 960 9.80 46.85 11.87
C ASN A 960 11.00 47.42 11.11
N GLU A 961 12.24 47.13 11.51
CA GLU A 961 13.42 47.43 10.68
C GLU A 961 13.32 46.70 9.32
N TYR A 962 12.79 45.47 9.33
CA TYR A 962 12.58 44.68 8.11
C TYR A 962 11.36 45.13 7.30
N LEU A 963 10.39 45.82 7.90
CA LEU A 963 9.33 46.50 7.14
C LEU A 963 9.91 47.61 6.26
N SER A 964 10.96 48.30 6.74
CA SER A 964 11.67 49.29 5.93
C SER A 964 12.39 48.64 4.74
N HIS A 965 12.90 47.42 4.88
CA HIS A 965 13.45 46.65 3.76
C HIS A 965 12.37 46.35 2.72
N GLU A 966 11.22 45.82 3.18
CA GLU A 966 10.06 45.48 2.34
C GLU A 966 9.52 46.71 1.58
N LYS A 967 9.48 47.88 2.22
CA LYS A 967 9.06 49.14 1.58
C LYS A 967 10.12 49.75 0.66
N GLY A 968 11.39 49.41 0.89
CA GLY A 968 12.56 49.95 0.20
C GLY A 968 13.13 49.00 -0.85
N PHE A 969 14.33 48.48 -0.59
CA PHE A 969 15.11 47.73 -1.57
C PHE A 969 14.59 46.31 -1.84
N ASP A 970 13.75 45.76 -0.96
CA ASP A 970 13.24 44.39 -1.03
C ASP A 970 11.77 44.32 -1.50
N ARG A 971 11.28 45.46 -2.00
CA ARG A 971 9.89 45.62 -2.45
C ARG A 971 9.54 44.64 -3.56
N GLY A 972 8.42 43.95 -3.37
CA GLY A 972 7.88 42.96 -4.31
C GLY A 972 8.50 41.56 -4.21
N SER A 973 9.51 41.34 -3.36
CA SER A 973 10.06 40.01 -3.11
C SER A 973 10.10 39.60 -1.64
N SER A 974 10.21 40.56 -0.70
CA SER A 974 10.28 40.32 0.75
C SER A 974 11.29 39.23 1.13
N THR A 975 12.39 39.12 0.36
CA THR A 975 13.38 38.07 0.54
C THR A 975 14.03 38.15 1.92
N HIS A 976 14.35 39.35 2.41
CA HIS A 976 14.95 39.63 3.72
C HIS A 976 13.98 40.45 4.58
N GLY A 977 12.69 40.12 4.48
CA GLY A 977 11.59 40.79 5.18
C GLY A 977 11.23 40.17 6.52
N ARG A 978 10.12 40.64 7.08
CA ARG A 978 9.59 40.25 8.40
C ARG A 978 9.23 38.76 8.47
N GLY A 979 8.70 38.20 7.38
CA GLY A 979 8.34 36.78 7.30
C GLY A 979 9.56 35.87 7.45
N HIS A 980 10.68 36.21 6.81
CA HIS A 980 11.92 35.45 6.87
C HIS A 980 12.46 35.35 8.31
N ILE A 981 12.65 36.49 8.98
CA ILE A 981 13.24 36.53 10.31
C ILE A 981 12.32 35.90 11.35
N THR A 982 11.00 36.01 11.19
CA THR A 982 10.05 35.33 12.09
C THR A 982 10.14 33.82 11.97
N ARG A 983 10.18 33.26 10.75
CA ARG A 983 10.32 31.80 10.56
C ARG A 983 11.68 31.30 11.04
N ALA A 984 12.76 32.02 10.72
CA ALA A 984 14.10 31.67 11.19
C ALA A 984 14.19 31.67 12.73
N PHE A 985 13.53 32.63 13.41
CA PHE A 985 13.45 32.67 14.87
C PHE A 985 12.76 31.43 15.44
N ILE A 986 11.65 31.00 14.84
CA ILE A 986 10.92 29.79 15.24
C ILE A 986 11.81 28.56 15.08
N PHE A 987 12.45 28.39 13.91
CA PHE A 987 13.34 27.25 13.65
C PHE A 987 14.52 27.22 14.62
N ALA A 988 15.13 28.37 14.91
CA ALA A 988 16.22 28.48 15.87
C ALA A 988 15.79 28.09 17.28
N SER A 989 14.62 28.55 17.75
CA SER A 989 14.09 28.21 19.08
C SER A 989 13.85 26.70 19.23
N VAL A 990 13.27 26.07 18.21
CA VAL A 990 13.04 24.63 18.13
C VAL A 990 14.36 23.85 18.21
N MET A 991 15.36 24.25 17.43
CA MET A 991 16.68 23.61 17.44
C MET A 991 17.40 23.76 18.79
N CYS A 992 17.28 24.91 19.46
CA CYS A 992 17.80 25.07 20.82
C CYS A 992 17.14 24.09 21.80
N SER A 993 15.81 23.96 21.76
CA SER A 993 15.07 23.02 22.62
C SER A 993 15.51 21.57 22.40
N ILE A 994 15.74 21.17 21.13
CA ILE A 994 16.24 19.83 20.79
C ILE A 994 17.63 19.59 21.38
N LEU A 995 18.54 20.56 21.27
CA LEU A 995 19.92 20.41 21.79
C LEU A 995 19.95 20.39 23.32
N GLU A 996 19.17 21.24 23.99
CA GLU A 996 19.06 21.28 25.44
C GLU A 996 18.47 19.98 26.02
N GLU A 997 17.50 19.36 25.33
CA GLU A 997 16.98 18.03 25.70
C GLU A 997 18.09 16.96 25.66
N GLN A 998 19.10 17.11 24.79
CA GLN A 998 20.28 16.25 24.72
C GLN A 998 21.40 16.66 25.69
N GLY A 999 21.13 17.64 26.57
CA GLY A 999 22.10 18.15 27.54
C GLY A 999 23.25 18.93 26.93
N ILE A 1000 23.05 19.45 25.71
CA ILE A 1000 24.01 20.32 25.02
C ILE A 1000 23.69 21.76 25.42
N PRO A 1001 24.61 22.47 26.10
CA PRO A 1001 24.36 23.85 26.51
C PRO A 1001 24.30 24.76 25.27
N VAL A 1002 23.30 25.65 25.24
CA VAL A 1002 23.13 26.66 24.18
C VAL A 1002 22.79 28.00 24.83
N ASP A 1003 23.49 29.06 24.47
CA ASP A 1003 23.07 30.42 24.82
C ASP A 1003 21.91 30.87 23.92
N ARG A 1004 20.68 30.72 24.42
CA ARG A 1004 19.46 31.14 23.71
C ARG A 1004 19.42 32.63 23.39
N ASN A 1005 20.10 33.49 24.14
CA ASN A 1005 20.13 34.91 23.85
C ASN A 1005 21.02 35.19 22.64
N ALA A 1006 22.21 34.58 22.58
CA ALA A 1006 23.09 34.68 21.42
C ALA A 1006 22.40 34.21 20.14
N VAL A 1007 21.66 33.10 20.20
CA VAL A 1007 20.95 32.56 19.03
C VAL A 1007 19.74 33.41 18.63
N LEU A 1008 18.79 33.64 19.55
CA LEU A 1008 17.49 34.22 19.19
C LEU A 1008 17.55 35.74 18.96
N CYS A 1009 18.34 36.47 19.77
CA CYS A 1009 18.60 37.88 19.48
C CYS A 1009 19.52 38.03 18.26
N GLY A 1010 20.46 37.09 18.06
CA GLY A 1010 21.30 37.01 16.86
C GLY A 1010 20.48 36.88 15.58
N ILE A 1011 19.53 35.94 15.53
CA ILE A 1011 18.60 35.79 14.39
C ILE A 1011 17.77 37.06 14.18
N THR A 1012 17.27 37.67 15.25
CA THR A 1012 16.47 38.90 15.16
C THR A 1012 17.22 40.01 14.42
N GLY A 1013 18.53 40.13 14.60
CA GLY A 1013 19.36 41.15 13.94
C GLY A 1013 20.18 40.66 12.74
N TYR A 1014 19.99 39.42 12.28
CA TYR A 1014 20.87 38.78 11.30
C TYR A 1014 20.98 39.54 9.97
N ASP A 1015 19.87 40.11 9.49
CA ASP A 1015 19.80 40.83 8.21
C ASP A 1015 19.48 42.33 8.36
N VAL A 1016 19.47 42.85 9.60
CA VAL A 1016 18.97 44.21 9.92
C VAL A 1016 19.80 45.32 9.26
N GLY A 1017 21.07 45.07 8.92
CA GLY A 1017 21.97 46.05 8.33
C GLY A 1017 21.95 46.08 6.80
N ARG A 1018 21.10 45.28 6.15
CA ARG A 1018 21.05 45.18 4.68
C ARG A 1018 20.59 46.49 4.03
N GLN A 1019 21.17 46.78 2.86
CA GLN A 1019 20.80 47.95 2.04
C GLN A 1019 20.45 47.60 0.59
N GLY A 1020 20.43 46.32 0.24
CA GLY A 1020 20.11 45.85 -1.11
C GLY A 1020 19.81 44.36 -1.17
N PRO A 1021 19.13 43.90 -2.24
CA PRO A 1021 18.94 42.48 -2.49
C PRO A 1021 20.24 41.83 -3.00
N GLY A 1022 20.45 40.54 -2.72
CA GLY A 1022 21.61 39.77 -3.21
C GLY A 1022 22.70 39.52 -2.16
N VAL A 1023 23.94 39.32 -2.63
CA VAL A 1023 25.10 38.73 -1.90
C VAL A 1023 25.33 39.28 -0.49
N ASP A 1024 25.77 38.41 0.42
CA ASP A 1024 26.04 38.65 1.86
C ASP A 1024 27.17 39.66 2.13
N LYS A 1025 26.95 40.94 1.81
CA LYS A 1025 27.93 42.03 1.98
C LYS A 1025 27.77 42.80 3.29
N TRP A 1026 26.61 42.69 3.94
CA TRP A 1026 26.22 43.51 5.10
C TRP A 1026 26.19 42.74 6.42
N GLU A 1027 26.76 41.54 6.48
CA GLU A 1027 26.77 40.74 7.70
C GLU A 1027 27.45 41.47 8.86
N LYS A 1028 28.54 42.20 8.57
CA LYS A 1028 29.25 42.99 9.58
C LYS A 1028 28.39 44.14 10.12
N ASP A 1029 27.66 44.84 9.26
CA ASP A 1029 26.79 45.95 9.65
C ASP A 1029 25.59 45.42 10.44
N SER A 1030 25.02 44.29 10.02
CA SER A 1030 23.93 43.59 10.73
C SER A 1030 24.38 43.10 12.11
N ALA A 1031 25.58 42.52 12.19
CA ALA A 1031 26.16 42.05 13.45
C ALA A 1031 26.41 43.20 14.45
N GLN A 1032 26.98 44.31 13.99
CA GLN A 1032 27.20 45.50 14.83
C GLN A 1032 25.88 46.14 15.28
N THR A 1033 24.90 46.20 14.37
CA THR A 1033 23.57 46.70 14.69
C THR A 1033 22.87 45.80 15.71
N THR A 1034 22.97 44.49 15.59
CA THR A 1034 22.44 43.52 16.56
C THR A 1034 22.97 43.78 17.97
N VAL A 1035 24.30 43.91 18.13
CA VAL A 1035 24.92 44.22 19.43
C VAL A 1035 24.41 45.57 19.96
N LYS A 1036 24.24 46.57 19.10
CA LYS A 1036 23.70 47.88 19.49
C LYS A 1036 22.26 47.78 20.00
N LEU A 1037 21.40 47.01 19.33
CA LEU A 1037 20.02 46.77 19.74
C LEU A 1037 19.97 46.04 21.08
N MET A 1038 20.78 44.99 21.26
CA MET A 1038 20.89 44.26 22.54
C MET A 1038 21.38 45.16 23.68
N LYS A 1039 22.34 46.05 23.43
CA LYS A 1039 22.78 47.05 24.43
C LYS A 1039 21.70 48.08 24.76
N SER A 1040 20.91 48.47 23.77
CA SER A 1040 19.79 49.39 23.95
C SER A 1040 18.73 48.78 24.87
N ASP A 1041 18.43 47.50 24.68
CA ASP A 1041 17.33 46.83 25.36
C ASP A 1041 17.71 46.21 26.71
N PHE A 1042 18.95 45.73 26.84
CA PHE A 1042 19.41 44.97 28.02
C PHE A 1042 20.46 45.71 28.85
N GLY A 1043 20.94 46.88 28.39
CA GLY A 1043 21.94 47.70 29.08
C GLY A 1043 23.34 47.61 28.47
N GLN A 1044 24.08 48.73 28.53
CA GLN A 1044 25.36 48.92 27.83
C GLN A 1044 26.49 47.98 28.30
N ASN A 1045 26.45 47.53 29.56
CA ASN A 1045 27.52 46.74 30.18
C ASN A 1045 27.15 45.26 30.36
N THR A 1046 26.01 44.83 29.80
CA THR A 1046 25.41 43.52 30.12
C THR A 1046 26.13 42.35 29.48
N MET A 1047 26.58 42.48 28.24
CA MET A 1047 27.23 41.40 27.49
C MET A 1047 28.72 41.23 27.84
N GLY A 1048 29.49 42.32 27.89
CA GLY A 1048 30.95 42.26 28.02
C GLY A 1048 31.63 41.97 26.67
N GLN A 1049 32.94 42.25 26.58
CA GLN A 1049 33.65 42.29 25.31
C GLN A 1049 33.69 40.94 24.57
N ASP A 1050 33.97 39.84 25.28
CA ASP A 1050 34.10 38.51 24.66
C ASP A 1050 32.76 38.00 24.13
N TYR A 1051 31.68 38.21 24.88
CA TYR A 1051 30.31 37.88 24.44
C TYR A 1051 29.91 38.69 23.20
N GLU A 1052 30.18 40.00 23.19
CA GLU A 1052 29.88 40.85 22.04
C GLU A 1052 30.63 40.41 20.78
N GLN A 1053 31.91 40.06 20.90
CA GLN A 1053 32.69 39.58 19.76
C GLN A 1053 32.17 38.24 19.25
N GLU A 1054 31.77 37.33 20.14
CA GLU A 1054 31.25 36.03 19.70
C GLU A 1054 29.87 36.15 19.05
N VAL A 1055 28.97 37.00 19.58
CA VAL A 1055 27.69 37.33 18.89
C VAL A 1055 27.96 37.85 17.47
N ILE A 1056 28.93 38.77 17.31
CA ILE A 1056 29.33 39.24 15.99
C ILE A 1056 29.86 38.10 15.11
N GLY A 1057 30.66 37.20 15.69
CA GLY A 1057 31.20 36.02 15.02
C GLY A 1057 30.13 35.05 14.51
N THR A 1058 29.01 34.90 15.24
CA THR A 1058 27.90 34.03 14.81
C THR A 1058 27.20 34.55 13.55
N ILE A 1059 27.04 35.86 13.42
CA ILE A 1059 26.38 36.51 12.26
C ILE A 1059 27.34 36.62 11.07
N THR A 1060 28.60 36.99 11.30
CA THR A 1060 29.64 37.12 10.25
C THR A 1060 30.24 35.79 9.77
N LYS A 1061 29.60 34.67 10.13
CA LYS A 1061 29.97 33.30 9.75
C LYS A 1061 31.34 32.79 10.23
N HIS A 1062 32.03 33.50 11.14
CA HIS A 1062 33.34 33.13 11.68
C HIS A 1062 33.31 32.24 12.95
N SER A 1063 32.15 32.12 13.60
CA SER A 1063 32.02 31.33 14.82
C SER A 1063 32.12 29.81 14.60
N THR A 1064 32.77 29.14 15.56
CA THR A 1064 32.89 27.68 15.66
C THR A 1064 32.11 27.11 16.87
N THR A 1065 31.19 27.90 17.43
CA THR A 1065 30.34 27.51 18.56
C THR A 1065 29.07 26.80 18.08
N VAL A 1066 28.34 26.21 19.03
CA VAL A 1066 27.05 25.56 18.78
C VAL A 1066 26.00 26.60 18.35
N GLU A 1067 26.03 27.78 18.95
CA GLU A 1067 25.16 28.91 18.64
C GLU A 1067 25.33 29.35 17.19
N GLY A 1068 26.59 29.47 16.73
CA GLY A 1068 26.89 29.78 15.33
C GLY A 1068 26.38 28.70 14.34
N MET A 1069 26.41 27.42 14.73
CA MET A 1069 25.83 26.34 13.93
C MET A 1069 24.29 26.45 13.85
N VAL A 1070 23.62 26.65 14.98
CA VAL A 1070 22.16 26.75 15.05
C VAL A 1070 21.66 27.95 14.24
N LEU A 1071 22.31 29.11 14.40
CA LEU A 1071 21.97 30.33 13.67
C LEU A 1071 22.07 30.12 12.15
N LYS A 1072 23.17 29.53 11.66
CA LYS A 1072 23.36 29.19 10.25
C LYS A 1072 22.33 28.19 9.72
N ALA A 1073 21.94 27.22 10.55
CA ALA A 1073 20.93 26.23 10.18
C ALA A 1073 19.54 26.85 10.06
N ALA A 1074 19.18 27.77 10.97
CA ALA A 1074 17.87 28.40 11.02
C ALA A 1074 17.63 29.31 9.82
N ASP A 1075 18.62 30.14 9.48
CA ASP A 1075 18.62 30.93 8.25
C ASP A 1075 18.55 30.03 7.00
N GLY A 1076 19.36 28.96 6.98
CA GLY A 1076 19.40 27.99 5.89
C GLY A 1076 18.09 27.23 5.66
N LEU A 1077 17.34 26.91 6.71
CA LEU A 1077 16.03 26.24 6.60
C LEU A 1077 15.01 27.12 5.86
N ASP A 1078 15.07 28.43 6.04
CA ASP A 1078 14.15 29.35 5.38
C ASP A 1078 14.51 29.64 3.91
N ILE A 1079 15.68 29.20 3.44
CA ILE A 1079 16.20 29.48 2.09
C ILE A 1079 15.33 28.90 0.98
N GLY A 1080 14.52 27.89 1.32
CA GLY A 1080 13.54 27.24 0.47
C GLY A 1080 12.65 28.24 -0.25
N ARG A 1081 12.39 29.43 0.32
CA ARG A 1081 11.61 30.51 -0.30
C ARG A 1081 12.23 31.15 -1.55
N THR A 1082 13.56 31.06 -1.70
CA THR A 1082 14.30 31.69 -2.81
C THR A 1082 14.88 30.70 -3.82
N LYS A 1083 15.13 29.46 -3.40
CA LYS A 1083 15.74 28.40 -4.23
C LYS A 1083 15.47 27.02 -3.62
N THR A 1084 15.78 25.96 -4.36
CA THR A 1084 15.69 24.59 -3.87
C THR A 1084 16.56 24.40 -2.63
N PHE A 1085 15.95 23.95 -1.54
CA PHE A 1085 16.64 23.60 -0.30
C PHE A 1085 17.44 22.30 -0.47
N ASP A 1086 18.67 22.30 0.03
CA ASP A 1086 19.54 21.13 0.05
C ASP A 1086 19.80 20.73 1.51
N LEU A 1087 19.15 19.64 1.94
CA LEU A 1087 19.26 19.14 3.30
C LEU A 1087 20.70 18.82 3.69
N ASN A 1088 21.54 18.44 2.73
CA ASN A 1088 22.94 18.18 3.00
C ASN A 1088 23.69 19.47 3.37
N ARG A 1089 23.22 20.67 3.00
CA ARG A 1089 23.90 21.92 3.39
C ARG A 1089 23.52 22.41 4.78
N MET A 1090 22.44 21.88 5.37
CA MET A 1090 22.02 22.24 6.73
C MET A 1090 22.99 21.67 7.76
N PRO A 1091 23.71 22.51 8.54
CA PRO A 1091 24.75 22.04 9.46
C PRO A 1091 24.18 21.37 10.72
N PHE A 1092 22.91 21.62 11.06
CA PHE A 1092 22.25 21.02 12.21
C PHE A 1092 22.21 19.50 12.10
N LEU A 1093 22.84 18.83 13.07
CA LEU A 1093 22.91 17.37 13.20
C LEU A 1093 23.40 16.61 11.95
N ARG A 1094 24.18 17.28 11.08
CA ARG A 1094 24.59 16.75 9.76
C ARG A 1094 25.49 15.51 9.80
N GLY A 1095 26.13 15.22 10.94
CA GLY A 1095 27.24 14.26 11.01
C GLY A 1095 28.45 14.73 10.18
N LYS A 1096 29.53 13.94 10.21
CA LYS A 1096 30.67 14.13 9.31
C LYS A 1096 30.35 13.63 7.91
N GLU A 1097 31.09 14.11 6.92
CA GLU A 1097 30.96 13.63 5.54
C GLU A 1097 31.32 12.14 5.48
N GLY A 1098 30.37 11.31 5.00
CA GLY A 1098 30.50 9.86 4.95
C GLY A 1098 30.16 9.12 6.25
N GLU A 1099 29.79 9.83 7.32
CA GLU A 1099 29.31 9.23 8.56
C GLU A 1099 27.84 8.86 8.46
N ASP A 1100 27.50 7.64 8.87
CA ASP A 1100 26.11 7.22 8.98
C ASP A 1100 25.53 7.75 10.30
N VAL A 1101 24.65 8.74 10.19
CA VAL A 1101 23.94 9.29 11.36
C VAL A 1101 22.75 8.39 11.73
N PRO A 1102 22.36 8.30 13.01
CA PRO A 1102 21.21 7.49 13.42
C PRO A 1102 19.94 7.82 12.64
N ASP A 1103 19.11 6.82 12.35
CA ASP A 1103 17.91 6.99 11.53
C ASP A 1103 16.90 7.96 12.17
N GLU A 1104 16.84 8.02 13.50
CA GLU A 1104 16.08 9.00 14.26
C GLU A 1104 16.54 10.43 13.95
N VAL A 1105 17.86 10.64 13.82
CA VAL A 1105 18.44 11.93 13.47
C VAL A 1105 18.16 12.28 12.00
N LYS A 1106 18.22 11.30 11.08
CA LYS A 1106 17.83 11.52 9.67
C LYS A 1106 16.36 11.96 9.59
N LYS A 1107 15.47 11.21 10.24
CA LYS A 1107 14.02 11.51 10.30
C LYS A 1107 13.76 12.88 10.90
N LEU A 1108 14.46 13.25 11.98
CA LEU A 1108 14.32 14.56 12.60
C LEU A 1108 14.74 15.69 11.64
N ARG A 1109 15.87 15.55 10.94
CA ARG A 1109 16.36 16.55 9.98
C ARG A 1109 15.43 16.68 8.77
N GLU A 1110 14.97 15.56 8.23
CA GLU A 1110 14.00 15.51 7.13
C GLU A 1110 12.65 16.11 7.55
N GLY A 1111 12.17 15.77 8.74
CA GLY A 1111 10.94 16.30 9.32
C GLY A 1111 11.02 17.81 9.52
N LEU A 1112 12.12 18.32 10.10
CA LEU A 1112 12.36 19.76 10.24
C LEU A 1112 12.35 20.49 8.90
N ALA A 1113 13.02 19.92 7.88
CA ALA A 1113 13.04 20.52 6.54
C ALA A 1113 11.66 20.52 5.87
N LYS A 1114 10.87 19.45 6.06
CA LYS A 1114 9.51 19.35 5.54
C LYS A 1114 8.57 20.35 6.21
N GLU A 1115 8.61 20.45 7.54
CA GLU A 1115 7.81 21.41 8.29
C GLU A 1115 8.23 22.86 7.97
N ALA A 1116 9.52 23.12 7.74
CA ALA A 1116 10.00 24.43 7.29
C ALA A 1116 9.46 24.80 5.90
N ASP A 1117 9.52 23.89 4.91
CA ASP A 1117 8.93 24.12 3.57
C ASP A 1117 7.43 24.36 3.65
N LEU A 1118 6.72 23.59 4.47
CA LEU A 1118 5.28 23.76 4.67
C LEU A 1118 4.94 25.13 5.27
N LEU A 1119 5.65 25.54 6.33
CA LEU A 1119 5.45 26.86 6.95
C LEU A 1119 5.74 28.00 5.96
N GLN A 1120 6.75 27.86 5.10
CA GLN A 1120 7.02 28.81 4.01
C GLN A 1120 5.83 28.90 3.06
N ARG A 1121 5.24 27.77 2.61
CA ARG A 1121 4.06 27.78 1.73
C ARG A 1121 2.84 28.41 2.39
N PHE A 1122 2.66 28.26 3.69
CA PHE A 1122 1.54 28.92 4.38
C PHE A 1122 1.73 30.44 4.55
N THR A 1123 2.96 30.92 4.64
CA THR A 1123 3.25 32.30 5.10
C THR A 1123 3.91 33.18 4.06
N ASP A 1124 4.36 32.63 2.93
CA ASP A 1124 5.14 33.35 1.93
C ASP A 1124 4.46 33.32 0.55
N PRO A 1125 3.92 34.47 0.08
CA PRO A 1125 3.28 34.60 -1.23
C PRO A 1125 4.11 34.05 -2.41
N MET A 1126 5.43 34.19 -2.41
CA MET A 1126 6.29 33.61 -3.47
C MET A 1126 6.28 32.07 -3.45
N CYS A 1127 6.14 31.45 -2.28
CA CYS A 1127 6.02 30.00 -2.16
C CYS A 1127 4.64 29.51 -2.59
N GLN A 1128 3.58 30.26 -2.28
CA GLN A 1128 2.20 29.94 -2.67
C GLN A 1128 2.01 29.91 -4.19
N HIS A 1129 2.71 30.78 -4.92
CA HIS A 1129 2.63 30.89 -6.39
C HIS A 1129 3.78 30.21 -7.13
N ARG A 1130 4.62 29.44 -6.44
CA ARG A 1130 5.85 28.86 -7.01
C ARG A 1130 5.61 27.92 -8.18
N GLU A 1131 4.60 27.06 -8.09
CA GLU A 1131 4.31 26.09 -9.15
C GLU A 1131 3.87 26.79 -10.44
N GLU A 1132 3.03 27.81 -10.32
CA GLU A 1132 2.58 28.66 -11.42
C GLU A 1132 3.76 29.41 -12.06
N LEU A 1133 4.64 29.99 -11.23
CA LEU A 1133 5.83 30.71 -11.70
C LEU A 1133 6.84 29.77 -12.40
N ASN A 1134 7.08 28.58 -11.85
CA ASN A 1134 7.98 27.58 -12.44
C ASN A 1134 7.45 27.08 -13.78
N LYS A 1135 6.14 26.87 -13.89
CA LYS A 1135 5.49 26.49 -15.14
C LYS A 1135 5.68 27.57 -16.21
N LEU A 1136 5.42 28.83 -15.87
CA LEU A 1136 5.63 29.95 -16.80
C LEU A 1136 7.10 30.06 -17.23
N ILE A 1137 8.06 29.89 -16.32
CA ILE A 1137 9.49 29.89 -16.65
C ILE A 1137 9.84 28.74 -17.60
N MET A 1138 9.30 27.55 -17.38
CA MET A 1138 9.52 26.37 -18.22
C MET A 1138 8.92 26.56 -19.62
N ASP A 1139 7.69 27.08 -19.70
CA ASP A 1139 7.00 27.38 -20.95
C ASP A 1139 7.75 28.46 -21.74
N ILE A 1140 8.29 29.50 -21.09
CA ILE A 1140 9.15 30.51 -21.72
C ILE A 1140 10.43 29.88 -22.27
N THR A 1141 11.09 29.02 -21.47
CA THR A 1141 12.38 28.41 -21.84
C THR A 1141 12.26 27.44 -23.01
N THR A 1142 11.08 26.83 -23.20
CA THR A 1142 10.79 25.86 -24.26
C THR A 1142 10.15 26.49 -25.51
N THR A 1143 9.75 27.75 -25.44
CA THR A 1143 9.16 28.49 -26.57
C THR A 1143 10.24 29.28 -27.32
N ALA A 1144 10.24 29.21 -28.65
CA ALA A 1144 11.18 29.98 -29.47
C ALA A 1144 10.95 31.50 -29.29
N PRO A 1145 12.01 32.32 -29.14
CA PRO A 1145 11.89 33.78 -28.92
C PRO A 1145 11.10 34.52 -30.00
N GLU A 1146 11.08 34.00 -31.22
CA GLU A 1146 10.37 34.57 -32.38
C GLU A 1146 8.85 34.29 -32.36
N SER A 1147 8.37 33.46 -31.42
CA SER A 1147 6.97 33.03 -31.33
C SER A 1147 6.10 34.12 -30.71
N PRO A 1148 4.90 34.41 -31.25
CA PRO A 1148 3.92 35.28 -30.59
C PRO A 1148 3.53 34.82 -29.17
N LEU A 1149 3.69 33.53 -28.87
CA LEU A 1149 3.45 32.97 -27.55
C LEU A 1149 4.53 33.39 -26.53
N TYR A 1150 5.76 33.68 -26.98
CA TYR A 1150 6.87 34.04 -26.10
C TYR A 1150 6.61 35.38 -25.39
N GLU A 1151 6.15 36.40 -26.11
CA GLU A 1151 5.76 37.70 -25.54
C GLU A 1151 4.59 37.55 -24.56
N GLN A 1152 3.57 36.75 -24.91
CA GLN A 1152 2.43 36.49 -24.02
C GLN A 1152 2.82 35.80 -22.71
N LEU A 1153 3.75 34.84 -22.74
CA LEU A 1153 4.22 34.16 -21.55
C LEU A 1153 5.07 35.08 -20.66
N ILE A 1154 5.84 36.01 -21.25
CA ILE A 1154 6.55 37.05 -20.49
C ILE A 1154 5.56 37.97 -19.79
N GLU A 1155 4.53 38.45 -20.49
CA GLU A 1155 3.49 39.31 -19.90
C GLU A 1155 2.76 38.60 -18.75
N GLN A 1156 2.43 37.31 -18.91
CA GLN A 1156 1.81 36.50 -17.85
C GLN A 1156 2.72 36.36 -16.63
N LYS A 1157 4.02 36.14 -16.84
CA LYS A 1157 5.01 36.09 -15.75
C LYS A 1157 5.11 37.43 -15.03
N GLU A 1158 5.17 38.55 -15.76
CA GLU A 1158 5.22 39.89 -15.16
C GLU A 1158 3.94 40.22 -14.39
N ALA A 1159 2.77 39.84 -14.90
CA ALA A 1159 1.50 40.00 -14.21
C ALA A 1159 1.43 39.18 -12.92
N LEU A 1160 1.91 37.94 -12.93
CA LEU A 1160 1.97 37.10 -11.73
C LEU A 1160 2.94 37.68 -10.68
N LEU A 1161 4.12 38.13 -11.09
CA LEU A 1161 5.08 38.77 -10.18
C LEU A 1161 4.52 40.05 -9.57
N LYS A 1162 3.77 40.85 -10.35
CA LYS A 1162 3.07 42.03 -9.84
C LYS A 1162 2.02 41.66 -8.80
N LYS A 1163 1.21 40.63 -9.06
CA LYS A 1163 0.22 40.13 -8.11
C LYS A 1163 0.86 39.67 -6.80
N ILE A 1164 1.99 38.97 -6.87
CA ILE A 1164 2.73 38.54 -5.68
C ILE A 1164 3.24 39.76 -4.90
N ALA A 1165 3.76 40.78 -5.59
CA ALA A 1165 4.18 42.02 -4.94
C ALA A 1165 3.01 42.71 -4.21
N GLU A 1166 1.82 42.77 -4.82
CA GLU A 1166 0.61 43.33 -4.20
C GLU A 1166 0.19 42.57 -2.93
N LEU A 1167 0.39 41.24 -2.87
CA LEU A 1167 0.11 40.44 -1.66
C LEU A 1167 1.06 40.79 -0.50
N TYR A 1168 2.34 41.04 -0.77
CA TYR A 1168 3.25 41.54 0.27
C TYR A 1168 2.85 42.93 0.75
N GLU A 1169 2.50 43.84 -0.15
CA GLU A 1169 2.06 45.20 0.19
C GLU A 1169 0.76 45.19 1.00
N ALA A 1170 -0.16 44.26 0.74
CA ALA A 1170 -1.39 44.09 1.51
C ALA A 1170 -1.16 43.72 2.99
N SER A 1171 0.01 43.16 3.32
CA SER A 1171 0.41 42.83 4.70
C SER A 1171 0.98 44.02 5.48
N TRP A 1172 1.13 45.18 4.84
CA TRP A 1172 1.67 46.37 5.50
C TRP A 1172 0.60 47.07 6.35
N PRO A 1173 0.99 47.65 7.49
CA PRO A 1173 0.10 48.52 8.24
C PRO A 1173 -0.42 49.65 7.34
N LYS A 1174 -1.74 49.90 7.36
CA LYS A 1174 -2.35 50.98 6.59
C LYS A 1174 -1.87 52.33 7.15
N GLU A 1175 -1.40 53.23 6.27
CA GLU A 1175 -1.06 54.59 6.69
C GLU A 1175 -2.34 55.31 7.16
N THR A 1176 -2.40 55.63 8.45
CA THR A 1176 -3.45 56.48 9.01
C THR A 1176 -3.32 57.87 8.40
N ALA A 1177 -4.36 58.32 7.69
CA ALA A 1177 -4.46 59.70 7.26
C ALA A 1177 -4.32 60.61 8.48
N GLN A 1178 -3.45 61.62 8.39
CA GLN A 1178 -3.35 62.68 9.39
C GLN A 1178 -4.74 63.25 9.67
N VAL A 1179 -5.31 62.96 10.84
CA VAL A 1179 -6.49 63.66 11.34
C VAL A 1179 -6.01 65.07 11.67
N SER A 1180 -6.33 66.00 10.77
CA SER A 1180 -6.21 67.43 11.00
C SER A 1180 -6.98 67.80 12.26
N GLU A 1181 -6.39 68.68 13.07
CA GLU A 1181 -6.98 69.34 14.24
C GLU A 1181 -8.31 70.03 13.90
N ASP A 1182 -9.42 69.29 13.93
CA ASP A 1182 -10.74 69.85 14.28
C ASP A 1182 -11.75 68.71 14.47
N THR A 1183 -12.06 68.39 15.73
CA THR A 1183 -13.42 68.10 16.23
C THR A 1183 -13.37 67.42 17.61
N GLY A 1184 -13.69 68.20 18.65
CA GLY A 1184 -14.67 67.84 19.67
C GLY A 1184 -14.31 66.79 20.74
N ALA A 1185 -14.84 67.01 21.93
CA ALA A 1185 -14.61 66.24 23.16
C ALA A 1185 -15.06 64.76 23.15
N ASP A 1186 -15.42 64.19 21.99
CA ASP A 1186 -15.83 62.79 21.84
C ASP A 1186 -14.66 61.85 21.46
N GLY A 1187 -13.51 62.40 21.01
CA GLY A 1187 -12.31 61.61 20.69
C GLY A 1187 -11.57 61.02 21.91
N GLN A 1188 -11.79 61.56 23.11
CA GLN A 1188 -11.18 61.04 24.36
C GLN A 1188 -11.94 59.85 24.96
N ALA A 1189 -13.18 59.58 24.53
CA ALA A 1189 -13.94 58.41 24.98
C ALA A 1189 -13.54 57.14 24.19
N ALA A 1190 -13.34 57.26 22.87
CA ALA A 1190 -12.95 56.13 22.02
C ALA A 1190 -11.54 55.57 22.36
N ALA A 1191 -10.61 56.42 22.79
CA ALA A 1191 -9.28 56.00 23.25
C ALA A 1191 -9.31 55.31 24.63
N LYS A 1192 -10.36 55.50 25.44
CA LYS A 1192 -10.53 54.83 26.74
C LYS A 1192 -11.19 53.46 26.63
N ASP A 1193 -12.11 53.29 25.69
CA ASP A 1193 -12.79 52.00 25.49
C ASP A 1193 -11.88 50.96 24.81
N ALA A 1194 -10.97 51.38 23.92
CA ALA A 1194 -9.97 50.48 23.33
C ALA A 1194 -8.96 49.93 24.36
N VAL A 1195 -8.74 50.65 25.47
CA VAL A 1195 -7.83 50.26 26.56
C VAL A 1195 -8.51 49.29 27.55
N GLN A 1196 -9.85 49.21 27.58
CA GLN A 1196 -10.58 48.33 28.50
C GLN A 1196 -10.91 46.94 27.92
N SER A 1197 -10.76 46.71 26.61
CA SER A 1197 -11.06 45.42 25.97
C SER A 1197 -9.88 44.42 25.91
N ALA A 1198 -8.70 44.78 26.41
CA ALA A 1198 -7.54 43.87 26.47
C ALA A 1198 -7.59 42.98 27.71
N ASN A 1199 -7.98 41.71 27.53
CA ASN A 1199 -8.06 40.72 28.60
C ASN A 1199 -6.66 40.23 29.07
N MET A 1200 -6.33 40.50 30.34
CA MET A 1200 -5.56 39.71 31.33
C MET A 1200 -4.23 38.98 30.96
N ALA A 1201 -3.51 39.34 29.90
CA ALA A 1201 -2.10 38.91 29.72
C ALA A 1201 -1.06 40.06 29.67
N ASP A 1202 -1.48 41.31 29.46
CA ASP A 1202 -0.58 42.44 29.15
C ASP A 1202 -0.22 43.37 30.33
N ASN A 1203 -0.15 42.85 31.55
CA ASN A 1203 0.27 43.67 32.70
C ASN A 1203 1.80 43.95 32.76
N ALA A 1204 2.60 43.43 31.82
CA ALA A 1204 4.02 43.77 31.69
C ALA A 1204 4.29 44.89 30.66
N LEU A 1205 3.38 45.15 29.73
CA LEU A 1205 3.55 46.14 28.65
C LEU A 1205 3.30 47.58 29.13
N PHE A 1206 2.58 47.78 30.23
CA PHE A 1206 2.30 49.12 30.79
C PHE A 1206 3.48 49.79 31.52
N ALA A 1207 4.68 49.20 31.50
CA ALA A 1207 5.90 49.76 32.10
C ALA A 1207 6.89 50.38 31.09
N THR A 1208 6.60 50.39 29.79
CA THR A 1208 7.62 50.67 28.74
C THR A 1208 7.80 52.14 28.36
N GLY A 1209 6.99 53.08 28.85
CA GLY A 1209 7.14 54.51 28.52
C GLY A 1209 6.99 54.83 27.03
N MET A 1210 6.37 53.94 26.25
CA MET A 1210 6.12 54.11 24.82
C MET A 1210 5.02 55.14 24.56
N ASP A 1211 5.20 55.97 23.54
CA ASP A 1211 4.14 56.87 23.05
C ASP A 1211 3.08 56.11 22.22
N ALA A 1212 1.97 56.80 21.88
CA ALA A 1212 0.84 56.18 21.17
C ALA A 1212 1.23 55.60 19.80
N ASN A 1213 2.17 56.24 19.08
CA ASN A 1213 2.62 55.78 17.77
C ASN A 1213 3.54 54.54 17.91
N GLN A 1214 4.38 54.52 18.96
CA GLN A 1214 5.23 53.37 19.28
C GLN A 1214 4.41 52.15 19.70
N LEU A 1215 3.33 52.35 20.47
CA LEU A 1215 2.43 51.28 20.88
C LEU A 1215 1.69 50.67 19.68
N GLU A 1216 1.16 51.50 18.78
CA GLU A 1216 0.48 51.03 17.55
C GLU A 1216 1.44 50.25 16.65
N ALA A 1217 2.68 50.72 16.48
CA ALA A 1217 3.71 50.02 15.72
C ALA A 1217 4.08 48.66 16.32
N TYR A 1218 4.14 48.57 17.66
CA TYR A 1218 4.37 47.31 18.38
C TYR A 1218 3.21 46.34 18.23
N MET A 1219 1.95 46.79 18.36
CA MET A 1219 0.78 45.92 18.22
C MET A 1219 0.66 45.33 16.79
N ASN A 1220 0.94 46.13 15.77
CA ASN A 1220 0.97 45.66 14.38
C ASN A 1220 2.09 44.63 14.15
N ALA A 1221 3.28 44.86 14.70
CA ALA A 1221 4.39 43.92 14.65
C ALA A 1221 4.06 42.60 15.39
N ASN A 1222 3.46 42.69 16.58
CA ASN A 1222 3.07 41.53 17.36
C ASN A 1222 2.02 40.69 16.61
N GLY A 1223 0.98 41.33 16.06
CA GLY A 1223 -0.05 40.64 15.28
C GLY A 1223 0.52 39.92 14.06
N PHE A 1224 1.56 40.45 13.41
CA PHE A 1224 2.25 39.77 12.31
C PHE A 1224 2.93 38.48 12.77
N VAL A 1225 3.70 38.54 13.87
CA VAL A 1225 4.39 37.37 14.44
C VAL A 1225 3.39 36.33 14.91
N GLU A 1226 2.34 36.75 15.63
CA GLU A 1226 1.27 35.88 16.12
C GLU A 1226 0.55 35.14 14.99
N ASN A 1227 0.35 35.77 13.84
CA ASN A 1227 -0.31 35.10 12.71
C ASN A 1227 0.51 33.91 12.20
N ILE A 1228 1.84 34.02 12.17
CA ILE A 1228 2.73 32.91 11.79
C ILE A 1228 2.71 31.81 12.86
N GLU A 1229 2.78 32.19 14.13
CA GLU A 1229 2.71 31.24 15.25
C GLU A 1229 1.36 30.50 15.30
N LYS A 1230 0.27 31.20 15.01
CA LYS A 1230 -1.09 30.66 14.97
C LYS A 1230 -1.27 29.61 13.87
N ILE A 1231 -0.54 29.71 12.75
CA ILE A 1231 -0.57 28.68 11.70
C ILE A 1231 -0.05 27.34 12.25
N ILE A 1232 1.05 27.38 13.03
CA ILE A 1232 1.61 26.18 13.68
C ILE A 1232 0.61 25.61 14.70
N GLN A 1233 -0.04 26.49 15.48
CA GLN A 1233 -1.03 26.06 16.46
C GLN A 1233 -2.30 25.47 15.82
N THR A 1234 -2.78 26.07 14.72
CA THR A 1234 -4.02 25.68 14.04
C THR A 1234 -3.85 24.37 13.25
N HIS A 1235 -2.65 24.12 12.72
CA HIS A 1235 -2.33 22.92 11.96
C HIS A 1235 -1.32 22.05 12.72
N SER A 1236 -1.50 21.89 14.04
CA SER A 1236 -0.52 21.18 14.89
C SER A 1236 -0.23 19.74 14.44
N ASP A 1237 -1.20 19.09 13.79
CA ASP A 1237 -1.07 17.74 13.25
C ASP A 1237 -0.15 17.69 12.01
N GLU A 1238 -0.04 18.80 11.27
CA GLU A 1238 0.87 18.97 10.13
C GLU A 1238 2.27 19.45 10.58
N PHE A 1239 2.38 19.97 11.81
CA PHE A 1239 3.61 20.49 12.43
C PHE A 1239 3.99 19.79 13.74
N PRO A 1240 4.18 18.45 13.78
CA PRO A 1240 4.45 17.73 15.01
C PRO A 1240 5.77 18.14 15.69
N ILE A 1241 6.82 18.50 14.93
CA ILE A 1241 8.11 18.90 15.48
C ILE A 1241 8.05 20.35 15.97
N LEU A 1242 7.59 21.28 15.15
CA LEU A 1242 7.49 22.69 15.55
C LEU A 1242 6.52 22.86 16.73
N SER A 1243 5.40 22.14 16.74
CA SER A 1243 4.43 22.20 17.85
C SER A 1243 4.97 21.64 19.16
N LYS A 1244 5.84 20.61 19.11
CA LYS A 1244 6.44 20.00 20.30
C LYS A 1244 7.50 20.92 20.93
N TYR A 1245 8.35 21.51 20.10
CA TYR A 1245 9.61 22.13 20.56
C TYR A 1245 9.60 23.66 20.60
N TYR A 1246 8.61 24.32 19.99
CA TYR A 1246 8.46 25.77 20.03
C TYR A 1246 7.62 26.25 21.22
N ARG A 1247 6.70 25.43 21.72
CA ARG A 1247 5.91 25.69 22.93
C ARG A 1247 6.78 25.61 24.18
#